data_AF-A0A157NU96-F1
#
_entry.id   AF-A0A157NU96-F1
#
_cell.length_a   1.000
_cell.length_b   1.000
_cell.length_c   1.000
_cell.angle_alpha   90.00
_cell.angle_beta   90.00
_cell.angle_gamma   90.00
#
_symmetry.space_group_name_H-M   'P 1'
#
loop_
_entity.id
_entity.type
_entity.pdbx_description
1 polymer ?
#
loop_
_entity_poly.entity_id
_entity_poly.type
_entity_poly.pdbx_seq_one_letter_code
_entity_poly.pdbx_strand_id
1 'polypeptide(L)'
;MATSAKPRKPHAASAPAKGAAAAPPFPAAFSLPTLPGLSPEVMQALPGPALAHAAASYAVDAWQRSVLYLDVMRQRGNQYLDHMAKRAPNVLAMEAEVLLDGREFERPVNYMLLRIVPPADTPADPEKRPFLVVDPRAGHGPGIGGFKSESEIGVAVRAGHPCYFASFLPQPTPTQTVEDVMRAEARFLEEIIARHPDAEGKPVVVGNCQAGWQIMMTAAMRPELFGPIIVAGAPLSYWAGWRGKNPMRYSGGMLGGSWITEMTSDLGDGKFDGAWLVQNFENLNPANTLWGKQYNLYSKVDTEAPRYLEFEKWWGGHVFLNAPEIQYIVDNLFVGNRLATAGLVTSDGIRIDLRNIRSPIIVFCSKGDNITPPPQALGWITDLYQDDKEVIAHGQTIVYAVHESIGHLGIFVSGSVARKEHQEFTSNIDMIDILPPGIYQTEITDKTPDTANAQLAHGDYVLSFARRGLEDICKIVQRIEEDDRRFAAVARISDINLGLYRSFVRPWVQAAVTPQSAEWSQRLHPLRLPYELISDRNPAIAPVAKVAEQVREQRAPVAPDNPFLIAQQMMSQAIVAGLDIWTELRDATVERVFMNVYGSLLVQDWAGQGARSGPPRKHPGVSPEHLAFVRNSHEALRARLTEGGAREAGIRMLLAVSGAGGGLDERSYAMIRQLRTHAETGVALQDFKDAVRDQALLMLMDGAAAVRAIPKLLEQVPADGIRLTLETMRHIVLATQPLTPEAEETLQEMERLFETAERRARRREGDHPPDIRQLPLMDAFSATDVGRAALEAAGLALPQARQASPLPRRGAVAPDASPATPQPAQARPAPRTSAKPAARKPAAKAAAEAPAKTAAKPAAKTAAKPATKPAARPATKPAAAVRRPSTAAKPASPAASQTAAAPAKRATTPRPARKRSTGR
;
A
#
# COMPACT_ATOMS: atom_id res chain seq x y z
N MET A 1 -26.44 59.42 -46.09
CA MET A 1 -27.32 58.94 -47.18
C MET A 1 -28.30 57.97 -46.53
N ALA A 2 -29.64 58.12 -46.63
CA ALA A 2 -30.48 57.94 -47.83
C ALA A 2 -30.33 56.51 -48.42
N THR A 3 -31.35 55.68 -48.70
CA THR A 3 -32.85 55.78 -48.70
C THR A 3 -33.44 54.34 -48.84
N SER A 4 -34.72 53.95 -48.71
CA SER A 4 -36.03 54.57 -48.36
C SER A 4 -37.08 53.47 -47.95
N ALA A 5 -38.36 53.86 -47.79
CA ALA A 5 -39.60 53.10 -48.08
C ALA A 5 -39.98 51.75 -47.36
N LYS A 6 -41.11 51.80 -46.63
CA LYS A 6 -42.14 50.72 -46.48
C LYS A 6 -43.04 50.69 -47.74
N PRO A 7 -44.06 49.80 -47.95
CA PRO A 7 -44.72 48.78 -47.09
C PRO A 7 -44.75 47.36 -47.76
N ARG A 8 -45.49 46.29 -47.37
CA ARG A 8 -46.76 46.05 -46.64
C ARG A 8 -46.71 44.74 -45.79
N LYS A 9 -47.73 44.57 -44.93
CA LYS A 9 -48.14 43.31 -44.21
C LYS A 9 -49.31 42.63 -45.01
N PRO A 10 -49.72 41.36 -44.78
CA PRO A 10 -49.95 40.77 -43.44
C PRO A 10 -49.71 39.23 -43.25
N HIS A 11 -49.90 38.77 -41.99
CA HIS A 11 -50.12 37.40 -41.45
C HIS A 11 -49.32 36.17 -41.97
N ALA A 12 -48.99 35.14 -41.15
CA ALA A 12 -48.82 35.02 -39.69
C ALA A 12 -48.22 33.64 -39.36
N ALA A 13 -47.14 33.54 -38.56
CA ALA A 13 -46.76 32.32 -37.82
C ALA A 13 -45.64 32.61 -36.79
N SER A 14 -45.61 31.78 -35.75
CA SER A 14 -44.75 31.76 -34.56
C SER A 14 -43.22 31.83 -34.73
N ALA A 15 -42.62 32.91 -34.22
CA ALA A 15 -41.41 32.92 -33.39
C ALA A 15 -41.32 34.27 -32.64
N PRO A 16 -40.86 34.31 -31.37
CA PRO A 16 -39.50 34.78 -31.14
C PRO A 16 -38.76 34.07 -29.98
N ALA A 17 -37.47 34.34 -29.85
CA ALA A 17 -36.63 33.86 -28.75
C ALA A 17 -36.18 35.00 -27.82
N LYS A 18 -35.80 34.64 -26.58
CA LYS A 18 -34.99 35.42 -25.62
C LYS A 18 -35.57 36.77 -25.14
N GLY A 19 -36.40 36.69 -24.09
CA GLY A 19 -36.31 37.64 -22.97
C GLY A 19 -35.34 37.11 -21.91
N ALA A 20 -34.85 37.96 -21.01
CA ALA A 20 -33.90 37.55 -19.97
C ALA A 20 -34.54 36.61 -18.93
N ALA A 21 -33.90 35.48 -18.66
CA ALA A 21 -34.28 34.59 -17.56
C ALA A 21 -33.58 35.05 -16.28
N ALA A 22 -34.35 35.28 -15.22
CA ALA A 22 -33.82 35.55 -13.89
C ALA A 22 -33.14 34.30 -13.29
N ALA A 23 -32.34 34.50 -12.23
CA ALA A 23 -31.87 33.39 -11.41
C ALA A 23 -33.07 32.61 -10.84
N PRO A 24 -33.00 31.27 -10.73
CA PRO A 24 -34.07 30.50 -10.12
C PRO A 24 -34.23 30.91 -8.64
N PRO A 25 -35.47 31.09 -8.14
CA PRO A 25 -35.68 31.36 -6.73
C PRO A 25 -35.23 30.16 -5.89
N PHE A 26 -34.69 30.44 -4.70
CA PHE A 26 -34.45 29.41 -3.69
C PHE A 26 -35.78 28.67 -3.39
N PRO A 27 -35.78 27.32 -3.29
CA PRO A 27 -36.97 26.56 -2.93
C PRO A 27 -37.30 26.76 -1.45
N ALA A 28 -38.09 27.80 -1.15
CA ALA A 28 -38.57 28.12 0.19
C ALA A 28 -39.71 27.16 0.63
N ALA A 29 -39.37 25.88 0.86
CA ALA A 29 -40.26 24.90 1.45
C ALA A 29 -39.48 23.80 2.18
N PHE A 30 -39.21 23.99 3.48
CA PHE A 30 -38.88 22.88 4.39
C PHE A 30 -40.15 22.06 4.71
N SER A 31 -40.68 21.38 3.71
CA SER A 31 -41.67 20.34 3.90
C SER A 31 -40.95 19.06 4.33
N LEU A 32 -41.19 18.62 5.57
CA LEU A 32 -40.79 17.28 6.00
C LEU A 32 -41.35 16.24 5.01
N PRO A 33 -40.58 15.26 4.55
CA PRO A 33 -41.10 14.19 3.71
C PRO A 33 -42.19 13.43 4.48
N THR A 34 -43.38 13.31 3.89
CA THR A 34 -44.50 12.57 4.48
C THR A 34 -44.10 11.11 4.69
N LEU A 35 -43.94 10.71 5.95
CA LEU A 35 -43.39 9.42 6.38
C LEU A 35 -44.09 8.23 5.71
N PRO A 36 -43.45 7.52 4.77
CA PRO A 36 -44.07 6.36 4.11
C PRO A 36 -44.20 5.20 5.12
N GLY A 37 -45.44 4.79 5.42
CA GLY A 37 -45.74 3.70 6.36
C GLY A 37 -46.50 4.13 7.63
N LEU A 38 -46.52 5.42 7.97
CA LEU A 38 -47.34 5.97 9.07
C LEU A 38 -48.48 6.82 8.49
N SER A 39 -49.44 6.19 7.80
CA SER A 39 -50.69 6.88 7.48
C SER A 39 -51.50 7.11 8.77
N PRO A 40 -52.33 8.17 8.85
CA PRO A 40 -53.22 8.37 9.99
C PRO A 40 -54.14 7.17 10.25
N GLU A 41 -54.47 6.41 9.21
CA GLU A 41 -55.33 5.22 9.29
C GLU A 41 -54.65 4.09 10.08
N VAL A 42 -53.34 3.88 9.94
CA VAL A 42 -52.58 2.88 10.73
C VAL A 42 -52.57 3.26 12.22
N MET A 43 -52.43 4.56 12.52
CA MET A 43 -52.50 5.08 13.89
C MET A 43 -53.93 5.02 14.48
N GLN A 44 -54.97 5.03 13.63
CA GLN A 44 -56.38 4.90 14.01
C GLN A 44 -56.86 3.43 14.07
N ALA A 45 -56.16 2.49 13.43
CA ALA A 45 -56.53 1.07 13.36
C ALA A 45 -56.20 0.28 14.64
N LEU A 46 -55.32 0.81 15.50
CA LEU A 46 -55.01 0.20 16.81
C LEU A 46 -56.00 0.68 17.87
N PRO A 47 -56.72 -0.21 18.58
CA PRO A 47 -57.57 0.21 19.69
C PRO A 47 -56.70 0.81 20.80
N GLY A 48 -57.16 1.90 21.42
CA GLY A 48 -56.38 2.72 22.37
C GLY A 48 -55.55 1.93 23.41
N PRO A 49 -56.08 0.87 24.07
CA PRO A 49 -55.30 0.05 24.99
C PRO A 49 -54.09 -0.66 24.36
N ALA A 50 -54.17 -1.09 23.09
CA ALA A 50 -53.07 -1.72 22.38
C ALA A 50 -51.97 -0.70 22.03
N LEU A 51 -52.35 0.51 21.60
CA LEU A 51 -51.39 1.59 21.35
C LEU A 51 -50.69 2.03 22.65
N ALA A 52 -51.42 2.11 23.77
CA ALA A 52 -50.85 2.40 25.08
C ALA A 52 -49.88 1.29 25.56
N HIS A 53 -50.21 0.01 25.33
CA HIS A 53 -49.32 -1.11 25.63
C HIS A 53 -48.06 -1.11 24.74
N ALA A 54 -48.20 -0.79 23.45
CA ALA A 54 -47.07 -0.60 22.54
C ALA A 54 -46.15 0.56 22.98
N ALA A 55 -46.72 1.67 23.46
CA ALA A 55 -45.94 2.80 23.99
C ALA A 55 -45.19 2.42 25.28
N ALA A 56 -45.86 1.74 26.22
CA ALA A 56 -45.27 1.34 27.49
C ALA A 56 -44.14 0.30 27.32
N SER A 57 -44.35 -0.72 26.49
CA SER A 57 -43.32 -1.73 26.18
C SER A 57 -42.11 -1.13 25.46
N TYR A 58 -42.33 -0.22 24.50
CA TYR A 58 -41.24 0.55 23.89
C TYR A 58 -40.50 1.44 24.89
N ALA A 59 -41.20 2.11 25.81
CA ALA A 59 -40.58 2.98 26.81
C ALA A 59 -39.67 2.20 27.78
N VAL A 60 -40.10 1.01 28.23
CA VAL A 60 -39.27 0.11 29.05
C VAL A 60 -38.02 -0.32 28.27
N ASP A 61 -38.18 -0.82 27.06
CA ASP A 61 -37.07 -1.27 26.21
C ASP A 61 -36.09 -0.14 25.84
N ALA A 62 -36.58 1.06 25.54
CA ALA A 62 -35.75 2.24 25.28
C ALA A 62 -34.99 2.71 26.52
N TRP A 63 -35.61 2.69 27.71
CA TRP A 63 -34.90 2.95 28.97
C TRP A 63 -33.82 1.91 29.23
N GLN A 64 -34.13 0.61 29.08
CA GLN A 64 -33.17 -0.46 29.23
C GLN A 64 -31.98 -0.32 28.27
N ARG A 65 -32.23 -0.10 26.98
CA ARG A 65 -31.16 0.17 25.99
C ARG A 65 -30.32 1.40 26.36
N SER A 66 -30.93 2.44 26.94
CA SER A 66 -30.21 3.65 27.36
C SER A 66 -29.26 3.38 28.54
N VAL A 67 -29.68 2.58 29.52
CA VAL A 67 -28.83 2.13 30.64
C VAL A 67 -27.67 1.27 30.13
N LEU A 68 -27.96 0.29 29.25
CA LEU A 68 -26.94 -0.59 28.69
C LEU A 68 -25.95 0.18 27.79
N TYR A 69 -26.42 1.14 27.00
CA TYR A 69 -25.56 2.00 26.18
C TYR A 69 -24.62 2.83 27.07
N LEU A 70 -25.15 3.44 28.14
CA LEU A 70 -24.34 4.20 29.09
C LEU A 70 -23.29 3.32 29.80
N ASP A 71 -23.64 2.06 30.11
CA ASP A 71 -22.69 1.10 30.67
C ASP A 71 -21.59 0.70 29.67
N VAL A 72 -21.90 0.53 28.38
CA VAL A 72 -20.86 0.29 27.35
C VAL A 72 -19.96 1.52 27.21
N MET A 73 -20.52 2.74 27.25
CA MET A 73 -19.73 3.97 27.20
C MET A 73 -18.85 4.16 28.46
N ARG A 74 -19.30 3.71 29.63
CA ARG A 74 -18.52 3.61 30.87
C ARG A 74 -17.40 2.57 30.79
N GLN A 75 -17.69 1.37 30.29
CA GLN A 75 -16.71 0.32 30.05
C GLN A 75 -15.62 0.81 29.08
N ARG A 76 -15.99 1.55 28.03
CA ARG A 76 -15.07 2.20 27.09
C ARG A 76 -14.15 3.21 27.79
N GLY A 77 -14.68 4.06 28.68
CA GLY A 77 -13.88 5.02 29.43
C GLY A 77 -12.87 4.33 30.36
N ASN A 78 -13.29 3.31 31.09
CA ASN A 78 -12.39 2.47 31.90
C ASN A 78 -11.29 1.83 31.04
N GLN A 79 -11.69 1.17 29.95
CA GLN A 79 -10.79 0.49 29.02
C GLN A 79 -9.75 1.46 28.42
N TYR A 80 -10.15 2.69 28.09
CA TYR A 80 -9.24 3.76 27.65
C TYR A 80 -8.22 4.12 28.73
N LEU A 81 -8.66 4.34 29.97
CA LEU A 81 -7.79 4.69 31.09
C LEU A 81 -6.78 3.57 31.41
N ASP A 82 -7.24 2.32 31.43
CA ASP A 82 -6.39 1.12 31.61
C ASP A 82 -5.44 0.90 30.43
N HIS A 83 -5.85 1.30 29.22
CA HIS A 83 -5.00 1.20 28.04
C HIS A 83 -3.88 2.25 28.06
N MET A 84 -4.21 3.52 28.34
CA MET A 84 -3.25 4.62 28.38
C MET A 84 -2.31 4.56 29.59
N ALA A 85 -2.67 3.84 30.65
CA ALA A 85 -1.77 3.56 31.78
C ALA A 85 -0.62 2.59 31.43
N LYS A 86 -0.62 1.94 30.26
CA LYS A 86 0.44 1.01 29.83
C LYS A 86 1.69 1.77 29.37
N ARG A 87 2.88 1.22 29.65
CA ARG A 87 4.17 1.79 29.20
C ARG A 87 4.34 1.82 27.67
N ALA A 88 3.70 0.89 26.95
CA ALA A 88 3.72 0.77 25.49
C ALA A 88 2.33 0.33 24.98
N PRO A 89 1.33 1.24 24.95
CA PRO A 89 -0.02 0.90 24.53
C PRO A 89 -0.05 0.63 23.03
N ASN A 90 -0.45 -0.59 22.69
CA ASN A 90 -0.72 -1.04 21.33
C ASN A 90 -1.95 -1.98 21.34
N VAL A 91 -2.50 -2.27 20.16
CA VAL A 91 -3.64 -3.17 19.97
C VAL A 91 -3.30 -4.47 19.22
N LEU A 92 -2.00 -4.81 19.15
CA LEU A 92 -1.52 -6.04 18.51
C LEU A 92 -2.14 -7.27 19.20
N ALA A 93 -2.71 -8.19 18.41
CA ALA A 93 -3.35 -9.41 18.92
C ALA A 93 -2.38 -10.59 19.13
N MET A 94 -1.16 -10.49 18.59
CA MET A 94 -0.16 -11.55 18.60
C MET A 94 0.95 -11.25 19.62
N GLU A 95 1.56 -12.29 20.18
CA GLU A 95 2.73 -12.14 21.05
C GLU A 95 3.95 -11.66 20.24
N ALA A 96 4.73 -10.75 20.81
CA ALA A 96 5.88 -10.16 20.16
C ALA A 96 6.97 -9.75 21.17
N GLU A 97 8.23 -9.94 20.79
CA GLU A 97 9.41 -9.52 21.56
C GLU A 97 9.98 -8.21 20.99
N VAL A 98 10.54 -7.35 21.85
CA VAL A 98 11.28 -6.16 21.40
C VAL A 98 12.69 -6.58 20.99
N LEU A 99 13.09 -6.25 19.76
CA LEU A 99 14.45 -6.47 19.26
C LEU A 99 15.33 -5.23 19.35
N LEU A 100 14.79 -4.07 18.96
CA LEU A 100 15.49 -2.79 18.99
C LEU A 100 14.56 -1.71 19.53
N ASP A 101 15.05 -0.93 20.48
CA ASP A 101 14.39 0.28 20.98
C ASP A 101 15.04 1.50 20.31
N GLY A 102 14.28 2.20 19.46
CA GLY A 102 14.80 3.36 18.72
C GLY A 102 15.21 4.52 19.62
N ARG A 103 14.85 4.51 20.91
CA ARG A 103 15.30 5.50 21.90
C ARG A 103 16.76 5.32 22.33
N GLU A 104 17.34 4.16 22.05
CA GLU A 104 18.75 3.83 22.36
C GLU A 104 19.69 4.10 21.17
N PHE A 105 19.16 4.58 20.04
CA PHE A 105 19.94 4.98 18.87
C PHE A 105 20.59 6.35 19.04
N GLU A 106 21.69 6.60 18.32
CA GLU A 106 22.41 7.90 18.26
C GLU A 106 21.47 9.08 17.95
N ARG A 107 20.50 8.84 17.05
CA ARG A 107 19.36 9.73 16.81
C ARG A 107 18.11 9.07 17.40
N PRO A 108 17.72 9.39 18.65
CA PRO A 108 16.71 8.61 19.36
C PRO A 108 15.31 8.92 18.83
N VAL A 109 14.50 7.88 18.59
CA VAL A 109 13.10 7.98 18.13
C VAL A 109 12.16 7.13 18.99
N ASN A 110 10.85 7.39 18.95
CA ASN A 110 9.84 6.64 19.71
C ASN A 110 9.43 5.28 19.11
N TYR A 111 10.09 4.83 18.05
CA TYR A 111 9.81 3.58 17.35
C TYR A 111 10.57 2.39 17.96
N MET A 112 10.03 1.18 17.80
CA MET A 112 10.62 -0.08 18.26
C MET A 112 10.42 -1.16 17.20
N LEU A 113 11.47 -1.94 16.90
CA LEU A 113 11.34 -3.16 16.11
C LEU A 113 10.88 -4.30 17.00
N LEU A 114 9.72 -4.88 16.68
CA LEU A 114 9.24 -6.10 17.32
C LEU A 114 9.40 -7.31 16.38
N ARG A 115 9.78 -8.47 16.90
CA ARG A 115 9.62 -9.77 16.22
C ARG A 115 8.33 -10.41 16.70
N ILE A 116 7.48 -10.83 15.78
CA ILE A 116 6.25 -11.56 16.08
C ILE A 116 6.62 -13.00 16.43
N VAL A 117 6.06 -13.53 17.52
CA VAL A 117 6.22 -14.93 17.91
C VAL A 117 5.20 -15.77 17.13
N PRO A 118 5.63 -16.68 16.23
CA PRO A 118 4.69 -17.52 15.49
C PRO A 118 4.03 -18.57 16.41
N PRO A 119 2.75 -18.93 16.18
CA PRO A 119 2.09 -20.04 16.86
C PRO A 119 2.87 -21.36 16.70
N ALA A 120 2.87 -22.20 17.74
CA ALA A 120 3.66 -23.43 17.76
C ALA A 120 3.21 -24.50 16.74
N ASP A 121 2.00 -24.38 16.21
CA ASP A 121 1.42 -25.18 15.13
C ASP A 121 1.75 -24.63 13.73
N THR A 122 2.10 -23.35 13.60
CA THR A 122 2.55 -22.72 12.35
C THR A 122 3.88 -21.97 12.58
N PRO A 123 5.01 -22.68 12.77
CA PRO A 123 6.31 -22.06 12.96
C PRO A 123 6.75 -21.28 11.72
N ALA A 124 7.54 -20.21 11.92
CA ALA A 124 8.14 -19.46 10.83
C ALA A 124 9.31 -20.22 10.20
N ASP A 125 9.37 -20.20 8.88
CA ASP A 125 10.37 -20.81 8.02
C ASP A 125 11.53 -19.83 7.79
N PRO A 126 12.79 -20.16 8.15
CA PRO A 126 13.93 -19.25 8.04
C PRO A 126 14.42 -19.01 6.60
N GLU A 127 14.07 -19.89 5.64
CA GLU A 127 14.41 -19.71 4.22
C GLU A 127 13.42 -18.78 3.52
N LYS A 128 12.22 -18.57 4.10
CA LYS A 128 11.24 -17.63 3.57
C LYS A 128 11.59 -16.18 3.86
N ARG A 129 11.27 -15.31 2.89
CA ARG A 129 11.45 -13.86 3.00
C ARG A 129 10.76 -13.31 4.25
N PRO A 130 11.44 -12.52 5.10
CA PRO A 130 10.82 -11.89 6.24
C PRO A 130 9.88 -10.76 5.82
N PHE A 131 8.85 -10.51 6.63
CA PHE A 131 7.87 -9.42 6.44
C PHE A 131 8.04 -8.37 7.54
N LEU A 132 8.03 -7.09 7.17
CA LEU A 132 7.95 -5.95 8.10
C LEU A 132 6.65 -5.17 7.85
N VAL A 133 5.75 -5.16 8.83
CA VAL A 133 4.52 -4.34 8.79
C VAL A 133 4.73 -3.05 9.59
N VAL A 134 4.28 -1.93 9.05
CA VAL A 134 4.45 -0.58 9.62
C VAL A 134 3.11 0.15 9.63
N ASP A 135 2.63 0.50 10.82
CA ASP A 135 1.33 1.14 11.03
C ASP A 135 1.37 2.68 10.93
N PRO A 136 0.25 3.33 10.55
CA PRO A 136 0.18 4.78 10.44
C PRO A 136 0.20 5.45 11.81
N ARG A 137 1.17 6.33 12.04
CA ARG A 137 1.15 7.32 13.14
C ARG A 137 0.25 8.52 12.81
N ALA A 138 -0.92 8.24 12.22
CA ALA A 138 -1.93 9.21 11.81
C ALA A 138 -2.84 9.63 12.99
N GLY A 139 -2.24 9.97 14.13
CA GLY A 139 -2.94 10.37 15.36
C GLY A 139 -3.41 9.23 16.27
N HIS A 140 -3.51 8.00 15.75
CA HIS A 140 -3.81 6.78 16.52
C HIS A 140 -2.54 6.00 16.93
N GLY A 141 -2.68 5.10 17.90
CA GLY A 141 -1.64 4.17 18.35
C GLY A 141 -1.46 2.94 17.43
N PRO A 142 -0.38 2.17 17.64
CA PRO A 142 0.00 1.06 16.76
C PRO A 142 -0.70 -0.27 17.10
N GLY A 143 -0.56 -1.24 16.20
CA GLY A 143 -1.04 -2.62 16.31
C GLY A 143 -2.27 -2.91 15.44
N ILE A 144 -2.67 -1.99 14.56
CA ILE A 144 -3.87 -2.12 13.73
C ILE A 144 -3.66 -3.08 12.56
N GLY A 145 -2.49 -3.08 11.91
CA GLY A 145 -2.06 -4.10 10.92
C GLY A 145 -1.82 -5.50 11.50
N GLY A 146 -2.00 -5.65 12.83
CA GLY A 146 -1.94 -6.93 13.55
C GLY A 146 -3.10 -7.13 14.53
N PHE A 147 -4.23 -6.46 14.31
CA PHE A 147 -5.37 -6.38 15.24
C PHE A 147 -6.21 -7.67 15.32
N LYS A 148 -6.12 -8.55 14.31
CA LYS A 148 -6.91 -9.80 14.18
C LYS A 148 -6.08 -10.91 13.52
N SER A 149 -6.51 -12.16 13.66
CA SER A 149 -5.88 -13.33 13.02
C SER A 149 -5.84 -13.28 11.49
N GLU A 150 -6.73 -12.50 10.88
CA GLU A 150 -6.83 -12.30 9.42
C GLU A 150 -6.21 -10.97 8.94
N SER A 151 -5.50 -10.25 9.82
CA SER A 151 -4.69 -9.06 9.48
C SER A 151 -3.47 -9.43 8.63
N GLU A 152 -2.76 -8.43 8.10
CA GLU A 152 -1.57 -8.58 7.26
C GLU A 152 -0.48 -9.45 7.94
N ILE A 153 -0.17 -9.16 9.21
CA ILE A 153 0.74 -10.00 10.01
C ILE A 153 0.17 -11.42 10.16
N GLY A 154 -1.11 -11.55 10.44
CA GLY A 154 -1.79 -12.85 10.58
C GLY A 154 -1.82 -13.66 9.29
N VAL A 155 -1.84 -13.03 8.10
CA VAL A 155 -1.71 -13.68 6.79
C VAL A 155 -0.26 -14.16 6.58
N ALA A 156 0.73 -13.29 6.78
CA ALA A 156 2.14 -13.62 6.57
C ALA A 156 2.63 -14.73 7.53
N VAL A 157 2.25 -14.71 8.81
CA VAL A 157 2.55 -15.79 9.77
C VAL A 157 1.88 -17.10 9.35
N ARG A 158 0.62 -17.09 8.88
CA ARG A 158 -0.05 -18.31 8.38
C ARG A 158 0.55 -18.88 7.10
N ALA A 159 1.21 -18.04 6.29
CA ALA A 159 2.03 -18.49 5.16
C ALA A 159 3.44 -18.95 5.58
N GLY A 160 3.78 -18.87 6.87
CA GLY A 160 5.06 -19.32 7.44
C GLY A 160 6.20 -18.31 7.35
N HIS A 161 5.95 -17.04 7.03
CA HIS A 161 7.01 -16.04 6.89
C HIS A 161 7.48 -15.51 8.26
N PRO A 162 8.78 -15.24 8.46
CA PRO A 162 9.28 -14.55 9.65
C PRO A 162 8.75 -13.11 9.72
N CYS A 163 7.88 -12.81 10.69
CA CYS A 163 7.16 -11.53 10.74
C CYS A 163 7.71 -10.56 11.79
N TYR A 164 7.74 -9.29 11.41
CA TYR A 164 8.25 -8.16 12.18
C TYR A 164 7.27 -6.99 12.12
N PHE A 165 7.27 -6.16 13.16
CA PHE A 165 6.38 -5.01 13.26
C PHE A 165 7.14 -3.79 13.80
N ALA A 166 7.05 -2.67 13.08
CA ALA A 166 7.58 -1.38 13.53
C ALA A 166 6.52 -0.67 14.39
N SER A 167 6.62 -0.85 15.70
CA SER A 167 5.74 -0.23 16.69
C SER A 167 6.24 1.16 17.09
N PHE A 168 5.42 1.97 17.74
CA PHE A 168 5.81 3.28 18.28
C PHE A 168 5.10 3.63 19.60
N LEU A 169 5.73 4.47 20.42
CA LEU A 169 5.16 4.92 21.69
C LEU A 169 4.33 6.21 21.52
N PRO A 170 3.31 6.48 22.36
CA PRO A 170 2.44 7.65 22.20
C PRO A 170 3.13 9.01 22.27
N GLN A 171 4.29 9.09 22.93
CA GLN A 171 5.10 10.29 23.03
C GLN A 171 6.34 10.15 22.11
N PRO A 172 6.64 11.13 21.24
CA PRO A 172 7.91 11.21 20.53
C PRO A 172 9.08 11.45 21.51
N THR A 173 10.31 11.18 21.07
CA THR A 173 11.51 11.69 21.77
C THR A 173 11.67 13.19 21.49
N PRO A 174 12.34 13.99 22.35
CA PRO A 174 12.32 15.45 22.23
C PRO A 174 12.95 16.03 20.94
N THR A 175 13.83 15.29 20.27
CA THR A 175 14.60 15.75 19.10
C THR A 175 14.19 15.09 17.79
N GLN A 176 13.28 14.12 17.82
CA GLN A 176 12.92 13.30 16.66
C GLN A 176 12.30 14.13 15.52
N THR A 177 12.85 13.92 14.32
CA THR A 177 12.30 14.37 13.04
C THR A 177 11.90 13.18 12.15
N VAL A 178 11.19 13.45 11.04
CA VAL A 178 10.82 12.42 10.05
C VAL A 178 12.06 11.69 9.50
N GLU A 179 13.17 12.41 9.27
CA GLU A 179 14.41 11.80 8.76
C GLU A 179 15.02 10.81 9.76
N ASP A 180 14.92 11.09 11.06
CA ASP A 180 15.48 10.20 12.08
C ASP A 180 14.67 8.91 12.18
N VAL A 181 13.35 8.97 11.97
CA VAL A 181 12.52 7.75 11.86
C VAL A 181 12.83 6.99 10.58
N MET A 182 13.04 7.65 9.44
CA MET A 182 13.50 6.97 8.21
C MET A 182 14.85 6.25 8.42
N ARG A 183 15.78 6.85 9.18
CA ARG A 183 17.05 6.20 9.53
C ARG A 183 16.86 5.04 10.52
N ALA A 184 15.90 5.13 11.44
CA ALA A 184 15.53 4.02 12.32
C ALA A 184 14.87 2.85 11.57
N GLU A 185 14.00 3.12 10.60
CA GLU A 185 13.41 2.10 9.71
C GLU A 185 14.48 1.38 8.88
N ALA A 186 15.43 2.12 8.30
CA ALA A 186 16.58 1.53 7.62
C ALA A 186 17.40 0.65 8.58
N ARG A 187 17.61 1.09 9.83
CA ARG A 187 18.31 0.30 10.85
C ARG A 187 17.55 -0.95 11.26
N PHE A 188 16.21 -0.91 11.29
CA PHE A 188 15.37 -2.08 11.53
C PHE A 188 15.49 -3.10 10.39
N LEU A 189 15.52 -2.66 9.12
CA LEU A 189 15.72 -3.55 7.98
C LEU A 189 17.12 -4.16 7.95
N GLU A 190 18.16 -3.43 8.34
CA GLU A 190 19.51 -3.98 8.52
C GLU A 190 19.53 -5.12 9.56
N GLU A 191 18.85 -4.96 10.69
CA GLU A 191 18.72 -5.99 11.73
C GLU A 191 17.91 -7.20 11.27
N ILE A 192 16.83 -7.00 10.51
CA ILE A 192 16.04 -8.09 9.91
C ILE A 192 16.92 -8.86 8.91
N ILE A 193 17.61 -8.18 7.99
CA ILE A 193 18.48 -8.82 6.99
C ILE A 193 19.61 -9.61 7.67
N ALA A 194 20.21 -9.06 8.74
CA ALA A 194 21.26 -9.76 9.49
C ALA A 194 20.78 -11.03 10.21
N ARG A 195 19.47 -11.17 10.46
CA ARG A 195 18.86 -12.34 11.10
C ARG A 195 18.42 -13.44 10.13
N HIS A 196 18.27 -13.14 8.84
CA HIS A 196 17.85 -14.10 7.81
C HIS A 196 18.87 -14.15 6.66
N PRO A 197 20.11 -14.60 6.91
CA PRO A 197 21.15 -14.67 5.88
C PRO A 197 20.83 -15.67 4.76
N ASP A 198 20.01 -16.68 5.06
CA ASP A 198 19.66 -17.78 4.16
C ASP A 198 18.30 -17.57 3.43
N ALA A 199 17.63 -16.42 3.64
CA ALA A 199 16.31 -16.19 3.07
C ALA A 199 16.31 -15.92 1.56
N GLU A 200 15.22 -16.28 0.87
CA GLU A 200 14.96 -16.09 -0.57
C GLU A 200 15.00 -14.63 -1.09
N GLY A 201 15.36 -13.66 -0.25
CA GLY A 201 15.69 -12.29 -0.64
C GLY A 201 15.40 -11.25 0.44
N LYS A 202 15.36 -9.98 0.01
CA LYS A 202 15.16 -8.83 0.90
C LYS A 202 13.75 -8.80 1.52
N PRO A 203 13.58 -8.19 2.71
CA PRO A 203 12.30 -8.18 3.41
C PRO A 203 11.17 -7.55 2.59
N VAL A 204 9.99 -8.16 2.63
CA VAL A 204 8.75 -7.54 2.15
C VAL A 204 8.34 -6.49 3.17
N VAL A 205 7.97 -5.28 2.72
CA VAL A 205 7.60 -4.19 3.64
C VAL A 205 6.19 -3.69 3.32
N VAL A 206 5.32 -3.69 4.34
CA VAL A 206 3.93 -3.23 4.25
C VAL A 206 3.80 -1.90 5.00
N GLY A 207 3.52 -0.82 4.27
CA GLY A 207 3.37 0.52 4.83
C GLY A 207 1.91 0.99 4.74
N ASN A 208 1.24 1.04 5.89
CA ASN A 208 -0.19 1.37 5.98
C ASN A 208 -0.43 2.88 6.07
N CYS A 209 -1.27 3.42 5.19
CA CYS A 209 -1.67 4.83 5.12
C CYS A 209 -0.46 5.79 5.24
N GLN A 210 -0.28 6.46 6.39
CA GLN A 210 0.82 7.37 6.66
C GLN A 210 2.19 6.69 6.58
N ALA A 211 2.31 5.45 7.06
CA ALA A 211 3.56 4.71 6.99
C ALA A 211 3.96 4.34 5.56
N GLY A 212 2.99 4.25 4.62
CA GLY A 212 3.28 3.94 3.22
C GLY A 212 4.11 5.02 2.53
N TRP A 213 3.82 6.30 2.74
CA TRP A 213 4.69 7.36 2.20
C TRP A 213 6.05 7.41 2.91
N GLN A 214 6.09 7.09 4.21
CA GLN A 214 7.33 7.12 4.99
C GLN A 214 8.29 6.02 4.54
N ILE A 215 7.81 4.80 4.40
CA ILE A 215 8.55 3.67 3.83
C ILE A 215 8.99 3.94 2.40
N MET A 216 8.18 4.60 1.56
CA MET A 216 8.59 5.02 0.22
C MET A 216 9.72 6.07 0.24
N MET A 217 9.75 6.97 1.23
CA MET A 217 10.89 7.87 1.43
C MET A 217 12.15 7.11 1.87
N THR A 218 12.02 6.17 2.82
CA THR A 218 13.13 5.33 3.30
C THR A 218 13.69 4.43 2.18
N ALA A 219 12.84 3.85 1.34
CA ALA A 219 13.23 3.05 0.18
C ALA A 219 13.91 3.88 -0.93
N ALA A 220 13.51 5.14 -1.12
CA ALA A 220 14.21 6.05 -2.03
C ALA A 220 15.60 6.50 -1.50
N MET A 221 15.82 6.41 -0.18
CA MET A 221 17.09 6.73 0.50
C MET A 221 18.03 5.52 0.61
N ARG A 222 17.50 4.33 0.85
CA ARG A 222 18.24 3.06 1.09
C ARG A 222 17.64 1.89 0.29
N PRO A 223 17.60 1.96 -1.06
CA PRO A 223 16.88 0.99 -1.90
C PRO A 223 17.42 -0.44 -1.80
N GLU A 224 18.66 -0.65 -1.36
CA GLU A 224 19.31 -1.96 -1.22
C GLU A 224 18.83 -2.79 -0.01
N LEU A 225 18.00 -2.19 0.85
CA LEU A 225 17.39 -2.83 2.02
C LEU A 225 16.02 -3.47 1.73
N PHE A 226 15.36 -3.14 0.62
CA PHE A 226 13.94 -3.45 0.40
C PHE A 226 13.72 -4.60 -0.58
N GLY A 227 12.86 -5.56 -0.21
CA GLY A 227 12.15 -6.42 -1.15
C GLY A 227 10.90 -5.71 -1.68
N PRO A 228 9.88 -6.46 -2.15
CA PRO A 228 8.60 -5.90 -2.56
C PRO A 228 7.98 -5.00 -1.48
N ILE A 229 7.46 -3.84 -1.89
CA ILE A 229 6.89 -2.82 -1.01
C ILE A 229 5.39 -2.74 -1.27
N ILE A 230 4.56 -3.07 -0.27
CA ILE A 230 3.11 -2.90 -0.33
C ILE A 230 2.74 -1.59 0.35
N VAL A 231 2.07 -0.69 -0.37
CA VAL A 231 1.54 0.57 0.17
C VAL A 231 0.01 0.56 0.13
N ALA A 232 -0.61 0.40 1.30
CA ALA A 232 -2.04 0.20 1.45
C ALA A 232 -2.73 1.50 1.91
N GLY A 233 -3.58 2.08 1.07
CA GLY A 233 -4.28 3.34 1.36
C GLY A 233 -3.34 4.56 1.54
N ALA A 234 -2.11 4.51 1.03
CA ALA A 234 -1.09 5.52 1.27
C ALA A 234 -1.15 6.69 0.26
N PRO A 235 -1.31 7.96 0.71
CA PRO A 235 -1.29 9.11 -0.19
C PRO A 235 0.14 9.43 -0.62
N LEU A 236 0.36 9.61 -1.92
CA LEU A 236 1.68 9.91 -2.49
C LEU A 236 1.68 11.16 -3.39
N SER A 237 0.56 11.51 -4.03
CA SER A 237 0.35 12.80 -4.73
C SER A 237 -0.85 13.55 -4.14
N TYR A 238 -0.57 14.48 -3.24
CA TYR A 238 -1.52 15.08 -2.30
C TYR A 238 -2.47 16.10 -2.96
N TRP A 239 -2.03 16.71 -4.06
CA TRP A 239 -2.86 17.61 -4.86
C TRP A 239 -3.82 16.86 -5.81
N ALA A 240 -3.59 15.56 -6.07
CA ALA A 240 -4.42 14.78 -6.97
C ALA A 240 -5.81 14.47 -6.37
N GLY A 241 -6.79 14.20 -7.23
CA GLY A 241 -8.18 13.97 -6.83
C GLY A 241 -9.17 14.37 -7.92
N TRP A 242 -10.31 13.70 -7.94
CA TRP A 242 -11.44 14.04 -8.81
C TRP A 242 -12.17 15.28 -8.28
N ARG A 243 -12.69 16.13 -9.17
CA ARG A 243 -13.62 17.21 -8.76
C ARG A 243 -14.97 16.62 -8.34
N GLY A 244 -15.69 17.28 -7.44
CA GLY A 244 -16.98 16.85 -6.92
C GLY A 244 -16.92 15.63 -5.97
N LYS A 245 -15.73 15.25 -5.49
CA LYS A 245 -15.51 14.15 -4.54
C LYS A 245 -14.38 14.48 -3.56
N ASN A 246 -14.46 13.93 -2.34
CA ASN A 246 -13.37 13.85 -1.36
C ASN A 246 -12.58 15.18 -1.18
N PRO A 247 -13.24 16.25 -0.71
CA PRO A 247 -12.67 17.60 -0.74
C PRO A 247 -11.52 17.85 0.26
N MET A 248 -11.10 16.87 1.06
CA MET A 248 -10.05 17.03 2.09
C MET A 248 -8.77 17.67 1.53
N ARG A 249 -8.39 17.40 0.28
CA ARG A 249 -7.22 18.02 -0.37
C ARG A 249 -7.28 19.56 -0.38
N TYR A 250 -8.48 20.15 -0.35
CA TYR A 250 -8.66 21.60 -0.33
C TYR A 250 -8.44 22.23 1.06
N SER A 251 -8.46 21.44 2.14
CA SER A 251 -8.39 21.94 3.53
C SER A 251 -7.14 22.78 3.81
N GLY A 252 -5.99 22.43 3.22
CA GLY A 252 -4.76 23.22 3.33
C GLY A 252 -4.89 24.64 2.78
N GLY A 253 -5.71 24.84 1.73
CA GLY A 253 -6.10 26.17 1.26
C GLY A 253 -7.11 26.84 2.17
N MET A 254 -8.18 26.13 2.53
CA MET A 254 -9.29 26.67 3.33
C MET A 254 -8.88 27.14 4.74
N LEU A 255 -7.82 26.56 5.32
CA LEU A 255 -7.24 26.97 6.60
C LEU A 255 -6.15 28.05 6.47
N GLY A 256 -5.84 28.50 5.25
CA GLY A 256 -4.79 29.49 4.99
C GLY A 256 -3.36 28.94 5.07
N GLY A 257 -3.18 27.63 4.92
CA GLY A 257 -1.88 26.95 4.97
C GLY A 257 -1.53 26.32 6.32
N SER A 258 -0.27 25.94 6.46
CA SER A 258 0.30 25.17 7.58
C SER A 258 0.57 25.96 8.85
N TRP A 259 0.32 27.28 8.87
CA TRP A 259 0.52 28.12 10.06
C TRP A 259 -0.27 27.62 11.29
N ILE A 260 -1.44 27.01 11.06
CA ILE A 260 -2.28 26.41 12.10
C ILE A 260 -1.63 25.15 12.73
N THR A 261 -0.77 24.44 11.99
CA THR A 261 0.00 23.29 12.48
C THR A 261 1.10 23.72 13.45
N GLU A 262 1.86 24.77 13.12
CA GLU A 262 2.81 25.37 14.07
C GLU A 262 2.07 25.92 15.29
N MET A 263 0.98 26.67 15.10
CA MET A 263 0.21 27.27 16.21
C MET A 263 -0.37 26.22 17.18
N THR A 264 -0.96 25.14 16.66
CA THR A 264 -1.48 24.05 17.50
C THR A 264 -0.37 23.27 18.20
N SER A 265 0.84 23.24 17.63
CA SER A 265 2.02 22.66 18.28
C SER A 265 2.62 23.58 19.36
N ASP A 266 2.64 24.89 19.14
CA ASP A 266 3.07 25.88 20.15
C ASP A 266 2.10 25.91 21.34
N LEU A 267 0.78 25.84 21.09
CA LEU A 267 -0.25 25.68 22.12
C LEU A 267 -0.11 24.37 22.93
N GLY A 268 0.51 23.35 22.32
CA GLY A 268 0.83 22.06 22.94
C GLY A 268 2.23 21.97 23.55
N ASP A 269 2.90 23.10 23.82
CA ASP A 269 4.28 23.15 24.38
C ASP A 269 5.30 22.40 23.51
N GLY A 270 5.30 22.72 22.21
CA GLY A 270 6.16 22.10 21.20
C GLY A 270 5.69 20.73 20.70
N LYS A 271 4.55 20.22 21.20
CA LYS A 271 3.96 18.94 20.79
C LYS A 271 2.64 19.16 20.05
N PHE A 272 2.49 18.50 18.92
CA PHE A 272 1.22 18.40 18.21
C PHE A 272 0.40 17.22 18.74
N ASP A 273 -0.84 17.50 19.09
CA ASP A 273 -1.80 16.50 19.57
C ASP A 273 -2.49 15.79 18.39
N GLY A 274 -2.22 14.49 18.22
CA GLY A 274 -2.80 13.68 17.16
C GLY A 274 -4.32 13.55 17.20
N ALA A 275 -4.98 13.94 18.30
CA ALA A 275 -6.44 14.02 18.36
C ALA A 275 -7.05 15.02 17.36
N TRP A 276 -6.30 16.04 16.92
CA TRP A 276 -6.71 16.89 15.80
C TRP A 276 -6.70 16.16 14.45
N LEU A 277 -5.85 15.13 14.27
CA LEU A 277 -5.89 14.27 13.07
C LEU A 277 -7.09 13.32 13.13
N VAL A 278 -7.35 12.71 14.29
CA VAL A 278 -8.54 11.87 14.50
C VAL A 278 -9.83 12.65 14.24
N GLN A 279 -9.92 13.90 14.72
CA GLN A 279 -11.07 14.77 14.44
C GLN A 279 -11.23 15.08 12.95
N ASN A 280 -10.12 15.26 12.21
CA ASN A 280 -10.18 15.44 10.76
C ASN A 280 -10.72 14.21 10.02
N PHE A 281 -10.43 12.99 10.49
CA PHE A 281 -11.04 11.77 9.95
C PHE A 281 -12.53 11.66 10.31
N GLU A 282 -12.90 11.93 11.56
CA GLU A 282 -14.29 11.90 12.03
C GLU A 282 -15.20 12.91 11.30
N ASN A 283 -14.66 14.08 10.93
CA ASN A 283 -15.37 15.11 10.17
C ASN A 283 -15.74 14.72 8.73
N LEU A 284 -15.20 13.63 8.18
CA LEU A 284 -15.48 13.20 6.80
C LEU A 284 -16.78 12.42 6.64
N ASN A 285 -17.25 11.79 7.72
CA ASN A 285 -18.56 11.15 7.75
C ASN A 285 -19.34 11.60 9.01
N PRO A 286 -19.85 12.85 9.00
CA PRO A 286 -20.64 13.41 10.11
C PRO A 286 -21.85 12.55 10.46
N ALA A 287 -22.52 11.96 9.46
CA ALA A 287 -23.68 11.09 9.68
C ALA A 287 -23.34 9.86 10.52
N ASN A 288 -22.21 9.20 10.25
CA ASN A 288 -21.71 8.10 11.07
C ASN A 288 -21.18 8.57 12.43
N THR A 289 -20.32 9.60 12.44
CA THR A 289 -19.63 10.08 13.65
C THR A 289 -20.61 10.60 14.70
N LEU A 290 -21.50 11.53 14.30
CA LEU A 290 -22.39 12.25 15.22
C LEU A 290 -23.64 11.44 15.59
N TRP A 291 -24.01 10.44 14.79
CA TRP A 291 -25.22 9.66 15.01
C TRP A 291 -25.07 8.16 14.74
N GLY A 292 -24.80 7.76 13.49
CA GLY A 292 -24.93 6.37 13.01
C GLY A 292 -24.14 5.33 13.82
N LYS A 293 -22.89 5.61 14.18
CA LYS A 293 -22.03 4.77 15.03
C LYS A 293 -22.66 4.54 16.40
N GLN A 294 -23.15 5.61 17.03
CA GLN A 294 -23.73 5.58 18.37
C GLN A 294 -25.14 4.97 18.38
N TYR A 295 -25.97 5.29 17.39
CA TYR A 295 -27.29 4.70 17.23
C TYR A 295 -27.22 3.21 16.89
N ASN A 296 -26.23 2.75 16.10
CA ASN A 296 -26.01 1.32 15.86
C ASN A 296 -25.67 0.58 17.16
N LEU A 297 -24.82 1.15 18.02
CA LEU A 297 -24.56 0.60 19.35
C LEU A 297 -25.82 0.59 20.22
N TYR A 298 -26.50 1.73 20.37
CA TYR A 298 -27.72 1.82 21.19
C TYR A 298 -28.79 0.83 20.73
N SER A 299 -29.13 0.80 19.44
CA SER A 299 -30.20 -0.04 18.89
C SER A 299 -29.88 -1.55 18.87
N LYS A 300 -28.61 -1.94 18.94
CA LYS A 300 -28.13 -3.33 18.97
C LYS A 300 -27.30 -3.63 20.23
N VAL A 301 -27.54 -2.93 21.33
CA VAL A 301 -26.66 -2.94 22.52
C VAL A 301 -26.47 -4.35 23.12
N ASP A 302 -27.47 -5.21 22.94
CA ASP A 302 -27.47 -6.61 23.37
C ASP A 302 -26.46 -7.50 22.60
N THR A 303 -25.90 -7.04 21.46
CA THR A 303 -24.95 -7.82 20.63
C THR A 303 -23.73 -7.04 20.10
N GLU A 304 -23.85 -5.73 19.89
CA GLU A 304 -22.81 -4.88 19.28
C GLU A 304 -21.69 -4.47 20.24
N ALA A 305 -21.96 -4.50 21.56
CA ALA A 305 -21.05 -3.98 22.59
C ALA A 305 -19.61 -4.52 22.53
N PRO A 306 -19.34 -5.84 22.36
CA PRO A 306 -17.97 -6.35 22.29
C PRO A 306 -17.20 -5.82 21.07
N ARG A 307 -17.85 -5.75 19.91
CA ARG A 307 -17.27 -5.25 18.65
C ARG A 307 -16.95 -3.76 18.72
N TYR A 308 -17.82 -3.00 19.39
CA TYR A 308 -17.62 -1.58 19.64
C TYR A 308 -16.43 -1.34 20.58
N LEU A 309 -16.39 -2.02 21.73
CA LEU A 309 -15.29 -1.91 22.70
C LEU A 309 -13.95 -2.41 22.16
N GLU A 310 -13.94 -3.42 21.30
CA GLU A 310 -12.73 -3.88 20.61
C GLU A 310 -12.12 -2.75 19.77
N PHE A 311 -12.94 -2.05 18.97
CA PHE A 311 -12.52 -0.96 18.09
C PHE A 311 -12.18 0.33 18.85
N GLU A 312 -13.00 0.74 19.82
CA GLU A 312 -12.79 1.98 20.58
C GLU A 312 -11.50 1.99 21.40
N LYS A 313 -11.02 0.80 21.81
CA LYS A 313 -9.69 0.61 22.40
C LYS A 313 -8.59 1.19 21.51
N TRP A 314 -8.67 1.01 20.19
CA TRP A 314 -7.74 1.60 19.23
C TRP A 314 -8.08 3.07 18.93
N TRP A 315 -9.35 3.35 18.64
CA TRP A 315 -9.82 4.67 18.19
C TRP A 315 -9.55 5.78 19.24
N GLY A 316 -9.71 5.49 20.52
CA GLY A 316 -9.38 6.43 21.60
C GLY A 316 -7.87 6.58 21.87
N GLY A 317 -7.02 5.72 21.28
CA GLY A 317 -5.58 5.61 21.55
C GLY A 317 -4.73 6.70 20.92
N HIS A 318 -5.01 7.97 21.27
CA HIS A 318 -4.37 9.16 20.69
C HIS A 318 -2.85 9.24 20.97
N VAL A 319 -2.06 9.60 19.94
CA VAL A 319 -0.59 9.79 20.03
C VAL A 319 -0.16 11.20 19.62
N PHE A 320 1.09 11.56 19.89
CA PHE A 320 1.66 12.89 19.65
C PHE A 320 2.75 12.89 18.58
N LEU A 321 2.97 14.07 17.98
CA LEU A 321 4.09 14.38 17.10
C LEU A 321 4.86 15.60 17.61
N ASN A 322 6.15 15.71 17.29
CA ASN A 322 6.90 16.93 17.59
C ASN A 322 6.49 18.06 16.63
N ALA A 323 6.57 19.33 17.05
CA ALA A 323 6.26 20.46 16.16
C ALA A 323 7.01 20.41 14.81
N PRO A 324 8.34 20.15 14.74
CA PRO A 324 9.05 20.07 13.46
C PRO A 324 8.65 18.86 12.62
N GLU A 325 8.20 17.77 13.25
CA GLU A 325 7.82 16.52 12.59
C GLU A 325 6.48 16.68 11.85
N ILE A 326 5.44 17.17 12.53
CA ILE A 326 4.15 17.44 11.87
C ILE A 326 4.25 18.60 10.88
N GLN A 327 5.04 19.64 11.19
CA GLN A 327 5.22 20.79 10.30
C GLN A 327 5.93 20.38 9.02
N TYR A 328 6.96 19.52 9.10
CA TYR A 328 7.60 18.92 7.93
C TYR A 328 6.59 18.14 7.07
N ILE A 329 5.75 17.31 7.70
CA ILE A 329 4.72 16.51 7.01
C ILE A 329 3.74 17.43 6.27
N VAL A 330 3.19 18.45 6.93
CA VAL A 330 2.19 19.34 6.32
C VAL A 330 2.81 20.23 5.23
N ASP A 331 3.96 20.86 5.48
CA ASP A 331 4.62 21.75 4.51
C ASP A 331 5.08 21.00 3.25
N ASN A 332 5.70 19.83 3.41
CA ASN A 332 6.34 19.14 2.29
C ASN A 332 5.39 18.20 1.54
N LEU A 333 4.48 17.53 2.24
CA LEU A 333 3.63 16.50 1.65
C LEU A 333 2.27 17.09 1.28
N PHE A 334 1.42 17.39 2.26
CA PHE A 334 0.03 17.80 2.03
C PHE A 334 -0.11 19.13 1.29
N VAL A 335 0.64 20.16 1.72
CA VAL A 335 0.60 21.49 1.10
C VAL A 335 1.56 21.57 -0.09
N GLY A 336 2.80 21.09 0.05
CA GLY A 336 3.85 21.26 -0.95
C GLY A 336 3.92 20.21 -2.07
N ASN A 337 3.30 19.03 -1.91
CA ASN A 337 3.36 17.90 -2.84
C ASN A 337 4.77 17.53 -3.35
N ARG A 338 5.78 17.69 -2.48
CA ARG A 338 7.20 17.59 -2.84
C ARG A 338 7.67 16.15 -3.04
N LEU A 339 7.04 15.18 -2.38
CA LEU A 339 7.37 13.76 -2.55
C LEU A 339 7.07 13.27 -3.97
N ALA A 340 5.88 13.57 -4.49
CA ALA A 340 5.47 13.25 -5.86
C ALA A 340 6.34 13.92 -6.95
N THR A 341 7.12 14.94 -6.59
CA THR A 341 7.92 15.75 -7.54
C THR A 341 9.42 15.67 -7.26
N ALA A 342 9.87 14.68 -6.48
CA ALA A 342 11.28 14.48 -6.05
C ALA A 342 11.94 15.74 -5.46
N GLY A 343 11.13 16.62 -4.85
CA GLY A 343 11.53 17.92 -4.31
C GLY A 343 12.02 17.87 -2.86
N LEU A 344 12.28 16.69 -2.31
CA LEU A 344 12.74 16.48 -0.94
C LEU A 344 14.21 16.04 -0.90
N VAL A 345 14.94 16.57 0.08
CA VAL A 345 16.37 16.32 0.28
C VAL A 345 16.63 16.18 1.79
N THR A 346 17.44 15.20 2.18
CA THR A 346 17.87 14.96 3.57
C THR A 346 18.96 15.95 4.02
N SER A 347 19.25 15.96 5.32
CA SER A 347 20.33 16.74 5.94
C SER A 347 21.73 16.45 5.40
N ASP A 348 21.99 15.23 4.92
CA ASP A 348 23.21 14.79 4.24
C ASP A 348 23.15 14.90 2.70
N GLY A 349 22.10 15.52 2.14
CA GLY A 349 22.02 15.88 0.73
C GLY A 349 21.45 14.80 -0.22
N ILE A 350 20.97 13.67 0.32
CA ILE A 350 20.32 12.61 -0.47
C ILE A 350 18.96 13.12 -0.94
N ARG A 351 18.71 13.07 -2.26
CA ARG A 351 17.41 13.44 -2.83
C ARG A 351 16.45 12.25 -2.75
N ILE A 352 15.30 12.49 -2.15
CA ILE A 352 14.19 11.53 -2.06
C ILE A 352 13.42 11.56 -3.38
N ASP A 353 13.87 10.74 -4.34
CA ASP A 353 13.25 10.52 -5.64
C ASP A 353 12.76 9.06 -5.70
N LEU A 354 11.45 8.83 -5.76
CA LEU A 354 10.88 7.48 -5.72
C LEU A 354 11.34 6.61 -6.90
N ARG A 355 11.84 7.23 -7.98
CA ARG A 355 12.44 6.54 -9.13
C ARG A 355 13.83 5.93 -8.82
N ASN A 356 14.36 6.12 -7.60
CA ASN A 356 15.54 5.41 -7.11
C ASN A 356 15.22 4.01 -6.59
N ILE A 357 13.96 3.72 -6.26
CA ILE A 357 13.53 2.40 -5.79
C ILE A 357 13.74 1.38 -6.91
N ARG A 358 14.28 0.20 -6.58
CA ARG A 358 14.51 -0.90 -7.53
C ARG A 358 13.64 -2.13 -7.27
N SER A 359 12.93 -2.15 -6.15
CA SER A 359 12.04 -3.24 -5.77
C SER A 359 10.62 -2.99 -6.30
N PRO A 360 9.77 -4.02 -6.47
CA PRO A 360 8.39 -3.83 -6.89
C PRO A 360 7.61 -2.98 -5.88
N ILE A 361 6.78 -2.08 -6.38
CA ILE A 361 5.88 -1.25 -5.56
C ILE A 361 4.44 -1.67 -5.87
N ILE A 362 3.74 -2.18 -4.86
CA ILE A 362 2.35 -2.64 -4.93
C ILE A 362 1.46 -1.57 -4.28
N VAL A 363 0.69 -0.86 -5.08
CA VAL A 363 -0.23 0.19 -4.61
C VAL A 363 -1.64 -0.36 -4.47
N PHE A 364 -2.13 -0.54 -3.24
CA PHE A 364 -3.50 -0.96 -2.97
C PHE A 364 -4.36 0.21 -2.52
N CYS A 365 -5.41 0.52 -3.28
CA CYS A 365 -6.33 1.63 -3.03
C CYS A 365 -7.77 1.27 -3.40
N SER A 366 -8.74 2.13 -3.08
CA SER A 366 -10.14 1.91 -3.46
C SER A 366 -10.87 3.20 -3.83
N LYS A 367 -11.84 3.12 -4.75
CA LYS A 367 -12.74 4.24 -5.08
C LYS A 367 -13.72 4.58 -3.95
N GLY A 368 -13.87 3.69 -2.96
CA GLY A 368 -14.58 3.95 -1.71
C GLY A 368 -13.73 4.70 -0.66
N ASP A 369 -12.43 4.89 -0.89
CA ASP A 369 -11.55 5.63 0.00
C ASP A 369 -11.76 7.14 -0.17
N ASN A 370 -12.15 7.81 0.91
CA ASN A 370 -12.32 9.26 0.99
C ASN A 370 -11.13 10.01 1.64
N ILE A 371 -10.12 9.27 2.11
CA ILE A 371 -8.80 9.77 2.54
C ILE A 371 -7.87 9.78 1.32
N THR A 372 -7.66 8.59 0.76
CA THR A 372 -6.67 8.29 -0.28
C THR A 372 -7.36 7.67 -1.50
N PRO A 373 -8.18 8.44 -2.24
CA PRO A 373 -8.76 7.94 -3.48
C PRO A 373 -7.66 7.61 -4.51
N PRO A 374 -7.93 6.78 -5.53
CA PRO A 374 -6.92 6.30 -6.48
C PRO A 374 -6.04 7.39 -7.14
N PRO A 375 -6.54 8.61 -7.44
CA PRO A 375 -5.67 9.70 -7.90
C PRO A 375 -4.54 10.08 -6.92
N GLN A 376 -4.74 10.00 -5.61
CA GLN A 376 -3.71 10.31 -4.62
C GLN A 376 -2.72 9.16 -4.40
N ALA A 377 -3.22 7.92 -4.48
CA ALA A 377 -2.39 6.71 -4.39
C ALA A 377 -1.49 6.52 -5.63
N LEU A 378 -1.97 6.91 -6.83
CA LEU A 378 -1.31 6.64 -8.11
C LEU A 378 -0.77 7.88 -8.82
N GLY A 379 -1.16 9.10 -8.42
CA GLY A 379 -0.78 10.34 -9.11
C GLY A 379 0.73 10.62 -9.13
N TRP A 380 1.48 10.08 -8.16
CA TRP A 380 2.94 10.19 -8.12
C TRP A 380 3.61 9.57 -9.36
N ILE A 381 2.99 8.55 -9.96
CA ILE A 381 3.48 7.90 -11.18
C ILE A 381 3.45 8.91 -12.34
N THR A 382 2.34 9.65 -12.48
CA THR A 382 2.17 10.67 -13.53
C THR A 382 2.80 12.04 -13.21
N ASP A 383 3.29 12.22 -11.98
CA ASP A 383 4.16 13.34 -11.61
C ASP A 383 5.65 13.05 -11.89
N LEU A 384 6.10 11.81 -11.66
CA LEU A 384 7.50 11.41 -11.78
C LEU A 384 7.93 10.92 -13.17
N TYR A 385 7.03 10.26 -13.92
CA TYR A 385 7.30 9.67 -15.23
C TYR A 385 6.51 10.36 -16.35
N GLN A 386 7.13 10.53 -17.52
CA GLN A 386 6.54 11.12 -18.73
C GLN A 386 5.96 10.08 -19.71
N ASP A 387 6.61 8.92 -19.83
CA ASP A 387 6.15 7.78 -20.63
C ASP A 387 6.59 6.44 -20.01
N ASP A 388 6.12 5.33 -20.58
CA ASP A 388 6.47 3.98 -20.12
C ASP A 388 7.97 3.67 -20.22
N LYS A 389 8.71 4.40 -21.06
CA LYS A 389 10.16 4.19 -21.24
C LYS A 389 10.94 4.78 -20.08
N GLU A 390 10.49 5.87 -19.46
CA GLU A 390 11.10 6.35 -18.22
C GLU A 390 10.89 5.35 -17.07
N VAL A 391 9.72 4.71 -16.97
CA VAL A 391 9.45 3.63 -15.99
C VAL A 391 10.42 2.46 -16.22
N ILE A 392 10.54 2.00 -17.47
CA ILE A 392 11.44 0.90 -17.87
C ILE A 392 12.92 1.28 -17.68
N ALA A 393 13.33 2.51 -17.98
CA ALA A 393 14.72 2.97 -17.86
C ALA A 393 15.18 3.20 -16.42
N HIS A 394 14.25 3.43 -15.48
CA HIS A 394 14.50 3.32 -14.03
C HIS A 394 14.42 1.87 -13.52
N GLY A 395 14.12 0.90 -14.38
CA GLY A 395 13.92 -0.49 -13.99
C GLY A 395 12.74 -0.68 -13.02
N GLN A 396 11.80 0.27 -12.96
CA GLN A 396 10.74 0.26 -11.96
C GLN A 396 9.63 -0.73 -12.35
N THR A 397 9.30 -1.62 -11.40
CA THR A 397 8.09 -2.45 -11.46
C THR A 397 7.03 -1.81 -10.57
N ILE A 398 5.86 -1.48 -11.12
CA ILE A 398 4.70 -0.94 -10.38
C ILE A 398 3.49 -1.84 -10.60
N VAL A 399 2.94 -2.37 -9.51
CA VAL A 399 1.69 -3.12 -9.49
C VAL A 399 0.63 -2.26 -8.81
N TYR A 400 -0.60 -2.22 -9.31
CA TYR A 400 -1.68 -1.48 -8.65
C TYR A 400 -3.00 -2.25 -8.63
N ALA A 401 -3.70 -2.14 -7.50
CA ALA A 401 -5.04 -2.68 -7.30
C ALA A 401 -6.00 -1.55 -6.91
N VAL A 402 -7.16 -1.50 -7.57
CA VAL A 402 -8.23 -0.54 -7.31
C VAL A 402 -9.49 -1.31 -6.97
N HIS A 403 -9.83 -1.42 -5.68
CA HIS A 403 -11.11 -2.00 -5.29
C HIS A 403 -12.25 -0.97 -5.49
N GLU A 404 -13.47 -1.41 -5.81
CA GLU A 404 -14.58 -0.50 -6.12
C GLU A 404 -15.15 0.24 -4.89
N SER A 405 -15.35 -0.43 -3.75
CA SER A 405 -16.24 0.06 -2.68
C SER A 405 -15.67 0.05 -1.26
N ILE A 406 -14.36 -0.17 -1.07
CA ILE A 406 -13.76 -0.27 0.27
C ILE A 406 -13.45 1.13 0.80
N GLY A 407 -14.00 1.46 1.97
CA GLY A 407 -13.60 2.65 2.73
C GLY A 407 -12.23 2.45 3.38
N HIS A 408 -11.48 3.53 3.59
CA HIS A 408 -10.07 3.57 3.99
C HIS A 408 -9.60 2.49 4.99
N LEU A 409 -10.23 2.41 6.17
CA LEU A 409 -9.86 1.42 7.20
C LEU A 409 -10.09 -0.02 6.72
N GLY A 410 -11.04 -0.25 5.83
CA GLY A 410 -11.28 -1.57 5.24
C GLY A 410 -10.12 -2.09 4.40
N ILE A 411 -9.20 -1.23 3.95
CA ILE A 411 -8.02 -1.59 3.15
C ILE A 411 -6.99 -2.37 3.99
N PHE A 412 -6.76 -1.98 5.25
CA PHE A 412 -5.69 -2.58 6.09
C PHE A 412 -6.16 -3.12 7.47
N VAL A 413 -7.35 -2.75 7.94
CA VAL A 413 -7.88 -3.17 9.26
C VAL A 413 -8.82 -4.39 9.17
N SER A 414 -9.33 -4.74 7.97
CA SER A 414 -10.47 -5.66 7.84
C SER A 414 -10.10 -7.09 7.41
N GLY A 415 -10.17 -8.00 8.40
CA GLY A 415 -10.02 -9.45 8.23
C GLY A 415 -11.07 -10.18 7.39
N SER A 416 -12.05 -9.47 6.82
CA SER A 416 -13.06 -10.04 5.91
C SER A 416 -13.27 -9.26 4.62
N VAL A 417 -12.88 -7.98 4.56
CA VAL A 417 -13.22 -7.09 3.42
C VAL A 417 -12.06 -6.89 2.46
N ALA A 418 -10.81 -6.84 2.94
CA ALA A 418 -9.59 -6.85 2.10
C ALA A 418 -8.79 -8.16 2.22
N ARG A 419 -9.41 -9.20 2.81
CA ARG A 419 -8.74 -10.49 3.08
C ARG A 419 -8.33 -11.20 1.78
N LYS A 420 -9.11 -11.06 0.71
CA LYS A 420 -8.81 -11.65 -0.61
C LYS A 420 -7.48 -11.09 -1.11
N GLU A 421 -7.40 -9.77 -1.17
CA GLU A 421 -6.27 -9.00 -1.66
C GLU A 421 -5.00 -9.31 -0.85
N HIS A 422 -5.06 -9.22 0.48
CA HIS A 422 -3.89 -9.51 1.34
C HIS A 422 -3.42 -10.95 1.28
N GLN A 423 -4.35 -11.92 1.20
CA GLN A 423 -4.00 -13.33 1.06
C GLN A 423 -3.33 -13.59 -0.30
N GLU A 424 -3.84 -13.02 -1.39
CA GLU A 424 -3.26 -13.19 -2.71
C GLU A 424 -1.93 -12.45 -2.87
N PHE A 425 -1.79 -11.21 -2.39
CA PHE A 425 -0.51 -10.49 -2.44
C PHE A 425 0.58 -11.22 -1.65
N THR A 426 0.26 -11.76 -0.47
CA THR A 426 1.22 -12.52 0.34
C THR A 426 1.59 -13.84 -0.34
N SER A 427 0.59 -14.62 -0.77
CA SER A 427 0.81 -15.95 -1.37
C SER A 427 1.55 -15.90 -2.71
N ASN A 428 1.51 -14.76 -3.40
CA ASN A 428 2.13 -14.54 -4.70
C ASN A 428 3.26 -13.48 -4.65
N ILE A 429 3.81 -13.14 -3.48
CA ILE A 429 4.76 -12.02 -3.37
C ILE A 429 6.05 -12.25 -4.16
N ASP A 430 6.52 -13.50 -4.25
CA ASP A 430 7.65 -13.90 -5.08
C ASP A 430 7.32 -13.98 -6.59
N MET A 431 6.03 -14.04 -6.95
CA MET A 431 5.57 -13.85 -8.33
C MET A 431 5.55 -12.37 -8.71
N ILE A 432 5.27 -11.47 -7.76
CA ILE A 432 5.39 -10.02 -7.94
C ILE A 432 6.86 -9.60 -8.07
N ASP A 433 7.76 -10.25 -7.33
CA ASP A 433 9.21 -9.99 -7.34
C ASP A 433 9.93 -10.37 -8.66
N ILE A 434 9.33 -11.23 -9.49
CA ILE A 434 9.83 -11.58 -10.84
C ILE A 434 9.22 -10.71 -11.96
N LEU A 435 8.27 -9.82 -11.66
CA LEU A 435 7.64 -8.98 -12.68
C LEU A 435 8.66 -7.99 -13.26
N PRO A 436 8.86 -7.98 -14.59
CA PRO A 436 9.83 -7.09 -15.21
C PRO A 436 9.34 -5.63 -15.18
N PRO A 437 10.22 -4.65 -15.46
CA PRO A 437 9.88 -3.24 -15.33
C PRO A 437 8.73 -2.78 -16.23
N GLY A 438 7.80 -2.02 -15.65
CA GLY A 438 6.54 -1.64 -16.26
C GLY A 438 5.43 -1.39 -15.23
N ILE A 439 4.23 -1.09 -15.73
CA ILE A 439 3.01 -0.87 -14.94
C ILE A 439 2.06 -2.05 -15.15
N TYR A 440 1.50 -2.57 -14.06
CA TYR A 440 0.62 -3.74 -14.02
C TYR A 440 -0.61 -3.47 -13.17
N GLN A 441 -1.78 -3.83 -13.68
CA GLN A 441 -3.01 -3.87 -12.90
C GLN A 441 -3.18 -5.28 -12.31
N THR A 442 -3.47 -5.35 -11.02
CA THR A 442 -3.94 -6.58 -10.39
C THR A 442 -5.40 -6.85 -10.75
N GLU A 443 -5.69 -8.06 -11.22
CA GLU A 443 -7.05 -8.56 -11.42
C GLU A 443 -7.19 -9.86 -10.61
N ILE A 444 -8.24 -9.98 -9.78
CA ILE A 444 -8.44 -11.14 -8.90
C ILE A 444 -9.76 -11.85 -9.21
N THR A 445 -9.70 -12.86 -10.07
CA THR A 445 -10.86 -13.63 -10.52
C THR A 445 -11.15 -14.80 -9.58
N ASP A 446 -12.39 -15.30 -9.65
CA ASP A 446 -12.83 -16.45 -8.87
C ASP A 446 -12.59 -17.74 -9.66
N LYS A 447 -12.04 -18.76 -8.99
CA LYS A 447 -11.57 -20.00 -9.63
C LYS A 447 -12.73 -20.87 -10.09
N THR A 448 -12.87 -21.04 -11.40
CA THR A 448 -13.91 -21.84 -12.05
C THR A 448 -13.41 -23.25 -12.43
N PRO A 449 -14.30 -24.23 -12.67
CA PRO A 449 -13.91 -25.52 -13.24
C PRO A 449 -13.22 -25.42 -14.60
N ASP A 450 -13.54 -24.38 -15.37
CA ASP A 450 -12.98 -24.09 -16.69
C ASP A 450 -11.67 -23.26 -16.64
N THR A 451 -11.18 -22.94 -15.44
CA THR A 451 -9.93 -22.19 -15.25
C THR A 451 -8.73 -23.03 -15.67
N ALA A 452 -8.02 -22.56 -16.70
CA ALA A 452 -6.81 -23.21 -17.20
C ALA A 452 -5.79 -23.40 -16.07
N ASN A 453 -5.25 -24.61 -15.94
CA ASN A 453 -4.28 -24.98 -14.90
C ASN A 453 -4.72 -24.64 -13.44
N ALA A 454 -6.00 -24.80 -13.10
CA ALA A 454 -6.52 -24.60 -11.74
C ALA A 454 -5.74 -25.32 -10.62
N GLN A 455 -4.92 -26.32 -10.92
CA GLN A 455 -4.04 -27.01 -9.97
C GLN A 455 -2.77 -26.19 -9.60
N LEU A 456 -2.40 -25.17 -10.38
CA LEU A 456 -1.25 -24.28 -10.11
C LEU A 456 -1.63 -23.00 -9.34
N ALA A 457 -2.91 -22.63 -9.32
CA ALA A 457 -3.44 -21.49 -8.57
C ALA A 457 -3.69 -21.87 -7.10
N HIS A 458 -3.09 -21.15 -6.16
CA HIS A 458 -3.09 -21.51 -4.73
C HIS A 458 -4.32 -20.93 -4.02
N GLY A 459 -5.29 -21.78 -3.66
CA GLY A 459 -6.55 -21.37 -3.02
C GLY A 459 -7.74 -21.29 -4.00
N ASP A 460 -8.71 -20.43 -3.69
CA ASP A 460 -10.02 -20.31 -4.36
C ASP A 460 -10.08 -19.22 -5.45
N TYR A 461 -8.96 -18.54 -5.70
CA TYR A 461 -8.85 -17.38 -6.57
C TYR A 461 -7.70 -17.51 -7.57
N VAL A 462 -7.69 -16.67 -8.59
CA VAL A 462 -6.55 -16.48 -9.50
C VAL A 462 -6.15 -15.02 -9.51
N LEU A 463 -4.87 -14.78 -9.23
CA LEU A 463 -4.23 -13.47 -9.25
C LEU A 463 -3.51 -13.27 -10.58
N SER A 464 -4.02 -12.42 -11.46
CA SER A 464 -3.36 -12.06 -12.72
C SER A 464 -2.86 -10.61 -12.72
N PHE A 465 -1.80 -10.37 -13.49
CA PHE A 465 -1.14 -9.07 -13.61
C PHE A 465 -1.24 -8.55 -15.04
N ALA A 466 -2.39 -7.96 -15.37
CA ALA A 466 -2.64 -7.43 -16.68
C ALA A 466 -1.80 -6.16 -16.90
N ARG A 467 -0.91 -6.17 -17.91
CA ARG A 467 -0.04 -5.04 -18.22
C ARG A 467 -0.84 -3.79 -18.59
N ARG A 468 -0.32 -2.61 -18.24
CA ARG A 468 -0.90 -1.28 -18.49
C ARG A 468 0.18 -0.28 -18.92
N GLY A 469 -0.26 0.84 -19.49
CA GLY A 469 0.60 2.00 -19.75
C GLY A 469 0.31 3.16 -18.79
N LEU A 470 1.17 4.17 -18.80
CA LEU A 470 1.00 5.42 -18.06
C LEU A 470 -0.31 6.14 -18.46
N GLU A 471 -0.78 5.95 -19.70
CA GLU A 471 -2.07 6.46 -20.18
C GLU A 471 -3.26 5.92 -19.34
N ASP A 472 -3.18 4.69 -18.85
CA ASP A 472 -4.24 4.09 -18.03
C ASP A 472 -4.24 4.67 -16.61
N ILE A 473 -3.06 4.97 -16.07
CA ILE A 473 -2.94 5.74 -14.83
C ILE A 473 -3.48 7.16 -15.03
N CYS A 474 -3.20 7.81 -16.17
CA CYS A 474 -3.77 9.12 -16.50
C CYS A 474 -5.32 9.11 -16.55
N LYS A 475 -5.94 8.05 -17.08
CA LYS A 475 -7.41 7.86 -17.07
C LYS A 475 -8.00 7.73 -15.65
N ILE A 476 -7.22 7.21 -14.70
CA ILE A 476 -7.61 7.12 -13.28
C ILE A 476 -7.38 8.46 -12.56
N VAL A 477 -6.19 9.05 -12.70
CA VAL A 477 -5.74 10.25 -11.97
C VAL A 477 -6.46 11.52 -12.43
N GLN A 478 -6.77 11.63 -13.74
CA GLN A 478 -7.53 12.74 -14.34
C GLN A 478 -6.99 14.13 -13.96
N ARG A 479 -5.68 14.31 -14.11
CA ARG A 479 -4.96 15.55 -13.74
C ARG A 479 -5.47 16.76 -14.53
N ILE A 480 -5.71 17.87 -13.81
CA ILE A 480 -6.12 19.17 -14.37
C ILE A 480 -5.04 20.20 -14.02
N GLU A 481 -4.32 20.72 -15.01
CA GLU A 481 -3.20 21.65 -14.77
C GLU A 481 -3.63 22.95 -14.09
N GLU A 482 -4.86 23.43 -14.34
CA GLU A 482 -5.38 24.59 -13.60
C GLU A 482 -5.44 24.35 -12.09
N ASP A 483 -5.82 23.14 -11.66
CA ASP A 483 -5.95 22.80 -10.24
C ASP A 483 -4.56 22.73 -9.60
N ASP A 484 -3.55 22.27 -10.34
CA ASP A 484 -2.15 22.39 -9.91
C ASP A 484 -1.72 23.86 -9.71
N ARG A 485 -2.22 24.81 -10.52
CA ARG A 485 -1.93 26.25 -10.34
C ARG A 485 -2.65 26.79 -9.10
N ARG A 486 -3.88 26.32 -8.83
CA ARG A 486 -4.63 26.62 -7.59
C ARG A 486 -3.85 26.12 -6.36
N PHE A 487 -3.37 24.88 -6.37
CA PHE A 487 -2.57 24.33 -5.27
C PHE A 487 -1.16 24.96 -5.15
N ALA A 488 -0.51 25.34 -6.25
CA ALA A 488 0.75 26.08 -6.19
C ALA A 488 0.58 27.48 -5.57
N ALA A 489 -0.58 28.13 -5.79
CA ALA A 489 -0.94 29.36 -5.09
C ALA A 489 -1.19 29.13 -3.60
N VAL A 490 -1.89 28.05 -3.21
CA VAL A 490 -2.03 27.62 -1.80
C VAL A 490 -0.68 27.44 -1.13
N ALA A 491 0.23 26.68 -1.75
CA ALA A 491 1.56 26.43 -1.19
C ALA A 491 2.34 27.71 -0.94
N ARG A 492 2.30 28.67 -1.88
CA ARG A 492 2.99 29.96 -1.69
C ARG A 492 2.33 30.86 -0.64
N ILE A 493 1.00 30.84 -0.51
CA ILE A 493 0.28 31.57 0.54
C ILE A 493 0.53 30.92 1.92
N SER A 494 0.72 29.61 1.97
CA SER A 494 1.15 28.89 3.17
C SER A 494 2.52 29.34 3.67
N ASP A 495 3.54 29.45 2.79
CA ASP A 495 4.85 30.00 3.15
C ASP A 495 4.72 31.38 3.84
N ILE A 496 3.87 32.24 3.25
CA ILE A 496 3.65 33.63 3.70
C ILE A 496 2.97 33.62 5.08
N ASN A 497 1.86 32.92 5.24
CA ASN A 497 1.09 32.90 6.48
C ASN A 497 1.86 32.24 7.63
N LEU A 498 2.63 31.18 7.36
CA LEU A 498 3.53 30.56 8.33
C LEU A 498 4.66 31.53 8.76
N GLY A 499 5.23 32.27 7.80
CA GLY A 499 6.22 33.32 8.08
C GLY A 499 5.65 34.46 8.93
N LEU A 500 4.42 34.91 8.64
CA LEU A 500 3.72 35.94 9.42
C LEU A 500 3.40 35.45 10.84
N TYR A 501 2.88 34.23 10.99
CA TYR A 501 2.61 33.63 12.31
C TYR A 501 3.90 33.56 13.14
N ARG A 502 4.97 32.97 12.60
CA ARG A 502 6.27 32.84 13.28
C ARG A 502 6.89 34.19 13.67
N SER A 503 6.67 35.25 12.88
CA SER A 503 7.26 36.57 13.12
C SER A 503 6.46 37.44 14.10
N PHE A 504 5.14 37.39 14.06
CA PHE A 504 4.27 38.37 14.74
C PHE A 504 3.38 37.80 15.85
N VAL A 505 3.04 36.51 15.79
CA VAL A 505 2.05 35.89 16.70
C VAL A 505 2.73 34.88 17.64
N ARG A 506 3.60 34.02 17.10
CA ARG A 506 4.29 32.95 17.82
C ARG A 506 4.98 33.39 19.13
N PRO A 507 5.71 34.51 19.20
CA PRO A 507 6.36 34.92 20.45
C PRO A 507 5.37 35.16 21.59
N TRP A 508 4.16 35.65 21.29
CA TRP A 508 3.11 35.87 22.28
C TRP A 508 2.42 34.57 22.70
N VAL A 509 2.24 33.63 21.76
CA VAL A 509 1.72 32.28 22.08
C VAL A 509 2.70 31.56 23.00
N GLN A 510 3.98 31.50 22.64
CA GLN A 510 5.01 30.83 23.44
C GLN A 510 5.26 31.52 24.79
N ALA A 511 5.03 32.82 24.93
CA ALA A 511 5.08 33.52 26.21
C ALA A 511 3.84 33.32 27.10
N ALA A 512 2.71 32.89 26.53
CA ALA A 512 1.46 32.63 27.26
C ALA A 512 1.24 31.15 27.58
N VAL A 513 1.84 30.24 26.82
CA VAL A 513 1.75 28.79 27.04
C VAL A 513 2.71 28.35 28.13
N THR A 514 2.23 27.45 28.97
CA THR A 514 2.99 26.70 29.98
C THR A 514 2.79 25.20 29.76
N PRO A 515 3.70 24.33 30.25
CA PRO A 515 3.52 22.88 30.19
C PRO A 515 2.19 22.43 30.83
N GLN A 516 1.77 23.09 31.92
CA GLN A 516 0.52 22.81 32.61
C GLN A 516 -0.70 23.21 31.76
N SER A 517 -0.69 24.37 31.09
CA SER A 517 -1.79 24.75 30.19
C SER A 517 -1.88 23.86 28.95
N ALA A 518 -0.74 23.37 28.44
CA ALA A 518 -0.72 22.39 27.36
C ALA A 518 -1.32 21.04 27.81
N GLU A 519 -0.95 20.53 28.99
CA GLU A 519 -1.53 19.32 29.58
C GLU A 519 -3.06 19.45 29.78
N TRP A 520 -3.52 20.60 30.28
CA TRP A 520 -4.95 20.89 30.40
C TRP A 520 -5.65 20.95 29.04
N SER A 521 -5.05 21.60 28.03
CA SER A 521 -5.61 21.64 26.68
C SER A 521 -5.74 20.25 26.05
N GLN A 522 -4.80 19.35 26.33
CA GLN A 522 -4.81 17.97 25.84
C GLN A 522 -5.92 17.12 26.50
N ARG A 523 -6.11 17.24 27.84
CA ARG A 523 -7.21 16.57 28.55
C ARG A 523 -8.59 17.10 28.17
N LEU A 524 -8.71 18.42 28.03
CA LEU A 524 -9.93 19.11 27.63
C LEU A 524 -10.23 19.01 26.13
N HIS A 525 -9.43 18.26 25.36
CA HIS A 525 -9.72 18.01 23.95
C HIS A 525 -11.08 17.28 23.79
N PRO A 526 -11.98 17.71 22.87
CA PRO A 526 -13.32 17.13 22.74
C PRO A 526 -13.37 15.62 22.49
N LEU A 527 -12.30 15.03 21.93
CA LEU A 527 -12.21 13.58 21.72
C LEU A 527 -11.69 12.79 22.93
N ARG A 528 -11.15 13.43 23.99
CA ARG A 528 -10.75 12.74 25.24
C ARG A 528 -11.78 12.85 26.35
N LEU A 529 -12.42 14.02 26.47
CA LEU A 529 -13.47 14.28 27.47
C LEU A 529 -14.53 13.15 27.59
N PRO A 530 -15.07 12.57 26.50
CA PRO A 530 -16.05 11.48 26.60
C PRO A 530 -15.51 10.11 27.04
N TYR A 531 -14.19 9.92 27.08
CA TYR A 531 -13.55 8.72 27.64
C TYR A 531 -13.18 8.93 29.12
N GLU A 532 -12.73 10.14 29.49
CA GLU A 532 -12.40 10.45 30.89
C GLU A 532 -13.66 10.62 31.76
N LEU A 533 -14.66 11.40 31.31
CA LEU A 533 -15.85 11.74 32.09
C LEU A 533 -16.86 10.61 32.23
N ILE A 534 -16.92 9.69 31.25
CA ILE A 534 -17.83 8.52 31.26
C ILE A 534 -17.00 7.29 31.64
N SER A 535 -16.60 7.23 32.91
CA SER A 535 -15.78 6.15 33.48
C SER A 535 -16.08 6.01 34.98
N ASP A 536 -15.57 4.95 35.62
CA ASP A 536 -15.71 4.75 37.07
C ASP A 536 -14.94 5.77 37.92
N ARG A 537 -14.08 6.59 37.31
CA ARG A 537 -13.48 7.77 37.98
C ARG A 537 -14.52 8.86 38.26
N ASN A 538 -15.69 8.82 37.61
CA ASN A 538 -16.80 9.72 37.86
C ASN A 538 -17.82 9.04 38.82
N PRO A 539 -17.96 9.51 40.08
CA PRO A 539 -18.87 8.90 41.05
C PRO A 539 -20.36 8.91 40.65
N ALA A 540 -20.75 9.78 39.71
CA ALA A 540 -22.12 9.79 39.17
C ALA A 540 -22.36 8.70 38.09
N ILE A 541 -21.29 8.15 37.50
CA ILE A 541 -21.36 7.14 36.43
C ILE A 541 -21.03 5.73 36.95
N ALA A 542 -20.13 5.59 37.93
CA ALA A 542 -19.78 4.29 38.51
C ALA A 542 -20.98 3.41 38.97
N PRO A 543 -22.09 3.97 39.53
CA PRO A 543 -23.26 3.18 39.90
C PRO A 543 -23.99 2.51 38.72
N VAL A 544 -23.81 3.00 37.48
CA VAL A 544 -24.49 2.49 36.27
C VAL A 544 -24.20 1.01 36.04
N ALA A 545 -23.01 0.52 36.43
CA ALA A 545 -22.65 -0.90 36.32
C ALA A 545 -23.72 -1.83 36.93
N LYS A 546 -24.15 -1.53 38.16
CA LYS A 546 -25.11 -2.34 38.92
C LYS A 546 -26.52 -2.24 38.36
N VAL A 547 -26.91 -1.06 37.85
CA VAL A 547 -28.20 -0.88 37.18
C VAL A 547 -28.21 -1.62 35.85
N ALA A 548 -27.09 -1.65 35.12
CA ALA A 548 -26.95 -2.39 33.87
C ALA A 548 -26.91 -3.92 34.07
N GLU A 549 -26.36 -4.41 35.18
CA GLU A 549 -26.50 -5.82 35.60
C GLU A 549 -27.98 -6.18 35.82
N GLN A 550 -28.72 -5.40 36.64
CA GLN A 550 -30.16 -5.59 36.86
C GLN A 550 -30.99 -5.50 35.57
N VAL A 551 -30.63 -4.59 34.65
CA VAL A 551 -31.28 -4.44 33.34
C VAL A 551 -30.97 -5.61 32.40
N ARG A 552 -29.82 -6.28 32.53
CA ARG A 552 -29.52 -7.53 31.80
C ARG A 552 -30.35 -8.69 32.33
N GLU A 553 -30.48 -8.81 33.65
CA GLU A 553 -31.32 -9.85 34.30
C GLU A 553 -32.81 -9.68 33.96
N GLN A 554 -33.28 -8.44 33.86
CA GLN A 554 -34.69 -8.08 33.62
C GLN A 554 -34.95 -7.63 32.18
N ARG A 555 -34.09 -8.01 31.22
CA ARG A 555 -34.13 -7.52 29.84
C ARG A 555 -35.44 -7.91 29.15
N ALA A 556 -36.19 -6.89 28.71
CA ALA A 556 -37.47 -7.01 28.03
C ALA A 556 -37.42 -6.28 26.67
N PRO A 557 -36.91 -6.92 25.60
CA PRO A 557 -36.89 -6.32 24.27
C PRO A 557 -38.31 -6.11 23.72
N VAL A 558 -38.54 -4.98 23.05
CA VAL A 558 -39.83 -4.73 22.39
C VAL A 558 -39.93 -5.52 21.08
N ALA A 559 -41.16 -5.87 20.68
CA ALA A 559 -41.40 -6.60 19.43
C ALA A 559 -40.95 -5.77 18.20
N PRO A 560 -40.35 -6.40 17.15
CA PRO A 560 -39.79 -5.68 15.99
C PRO A 560 -40.80 -4.86 15.18
N ASP A 561 -42.07 -5.22 15.26
CA ASP A 561 -43.23 -4.59 14.60
C ASP A 561 -43.87 -3.45 15.42
N ASN A 562 -43.34 -3.14 16.61
CA ASN A 562 -43.86 -2.07 17.45
C ASN A 562 -43.75 -0.70 16.73
N PRO A 563 -44.85 0.07 16.61
CA PRO A 563 -44.87 1.31 15.82
C PRO A 563 -43.93 2.40 16.35
N PHE A 564 -43.64 2.43 17.65
CA PHE A 564 -42.69 3.37 18.24
C PHE A 564 -41.23 3.00 17.94
N LEU A 565 -40.91 1.69 17.87
CA LEU A 565 -39.61 1.23 17.42
C LEU A 565 -39.39 1.54 15.93
N ILE A 566 -40.42 1.34 15.09
CA ILE A 566 -40.39 1.71 13.68
C ILE A 566 -40.20 3.22 13.53
N ALA A 567 -40.95 4.04 14.27
CA ALA A 567 -40.78 5.50 14.27
C ALA A 567 -39.37 5.93 14.72
N GLN A 568 -38.77 5.27 15.73
CA GLN A 568 -37.38 5.51 16.15
C GLN A 568 -36.39 5.21 15.02
N GLN A 569 -36.59 4.11 14.28
CA GLN A 569 -35.75 3.75 13.13
C GLN A 569 -35.90 4.76 11.97
N MET A 570 -37.14 5.17 11.63
CA MET A 570 -37.40 6.19 10.60
C MET A 570 -36.78 7.54 10.98
N MET A 571 -36.88 7.96 12.24
CA MET A 571 -36.23 9.18 12.74
C MET A 571 -34.70 9.08 12.62
N SER A 572 -34.10 7.95 12.99
CA SER A 572 -32.66 7.74 12.81
C SER A 572 -32.24 7.78 11.34
N GLN A 573 -33.03 7.24 10.42
CA GLN A 573 -32.76 7.30 8.99
C GLN A 573 -32.86 8.73 8.45
N ALA A 574 -33.84 9.52 8.93
CA ALA A 574 -33.97 10.92 8.59
C ALA A 574 -32.81 11.79 9.12
N ILE A 575 -32.32 11.50 10.33
CA ILE A 575 -31.13 12.18 10.90
C ILE A 575 -29.87 11.86 10.08
N VAL A 576 -29.65 10.59 9.73
CA VAL A 576 -28.52 10.16 8.87
C VAL A 576 -28.61 10.87 7.51
N ALA A 577 -29.74 10.76 6.81
CA ALA A 577 -29.92 11.40 5.51
C ALA A 577 -29.78 12.94 5.56
N GLY A 578 -30.23 13.58 6.64
CA GLY A 578 -30.04 15.03 6.84
C GLY A 578 -28.57 15.42 7.03
N LEU A 579 -27.79 14.60 7.75
CA LEU A 579 -26.36 14.79 7.92
C LEU A 579 -25.57 14.46 6.64
N ASP A 580 -26.00 13.47 5.85
CA ASP A 580 -25.42 13.17 4.54
C ASP A 580 -25.64 14.34 3.55
N ILE A 581 -26.87 14.85 3.44
CA ILE A 581 -27.21 16.02 2.62
C ILE A 581 -26.42 17.27 3.06
N TRP A 582 -26.25 17.47 4.38
CA TRP A 582 -25.39 18.55 4.89
C TRP A 582 -23.93 18.35 4.47
N THR A 583 -23.43 17.11 4.52
CA THR A 583 -22.06 16.76 4.12
C THR A 583 -21.84 17.04 2.64
N GLU A 584 -22.74 16.61 1.76
CA GLU A 584 -22.67 16.91 0.32
C GLU A 584 -22.69 18.41 0.03
N LEU A 585 -23.57 19.17 0.69
CA LEU A 585 -23.68 20.63 0.52
C LEU A 585 -22.43 21.35 1.04
N ARG A 586 -21.90 20.94 2.19
CA ARG A 586 -20.64 21.44 2.77
C ARG A 586 -19.48 21.20 1.81
N ASP A 587 -19.34 19.96 1.34
CA ASP A 587 -18.22 19.51 0.51
C ASP A 587 -18.21 20.19 -0.87
N ALA A 588 -19.39 20.32 -1.50
CA ALA A 588 -19.56 21.09 -2.73
C ALA A 588 -19.30 22.59 -2.51
N THR A 589 -19.61 23.14 -1.33
CA THR A 589 -19.32 24.55 -0.99
C THR A 589 -17.82 24.78 -0.80
N VAL A 590 -17.13 23.89 -0.07
CA VAL A 590 -15.67 23.91 0.12
C VAL A 590 -14.95 23.88 -1.23
N GLU A 591 -15.31 22.96 -2.13
CA GLU A 591 -14.71 22.90 -3.47
C GLU A 591 -14.97 24.18 -4.27
N ARG A 592 -16.20 24.70 -4.29
CA ARG A 592 -16.54 25.93 -5.03
C ARG A 592 -15.78 27.15 -4.51
N VAL A 593 -15.66 27.31 -3.19
CA VAL A 593 -14.90 28.42 -2.60
C VAL A 593 -13.42 28.27 -2.93
N PHE A 594 -12.83 27.08 -2.78
CA PHE A 594 -11.45 26.81 -3.17
C PHE A 594 -11.18 27.15 -4.64
N MET A 595 -12.02 26.64 -5.55
CA MET A 595 -11.88 26.82 -7.00
C MET A 595 -12.00 28.29 -7.43
N ASN A 596 -12.86 29.06 -6.78
CA ASN A 596 -13.05 30.49 -7.05
C ASN A 596 -11.95 31.36 -6.44
N VAL A 597 -11.54 31.11 -5.18
CA VAL A 597 -10.50 31.89 -4.50
C VAL A 597 -9.15 31.65 -5.15
N TYR A 598 -8.68 30.40 -5.21
CA TYR A 598 -7.37 30.09 -5.77
C TYR A 598 -7.36 30.06 -7.32
N GLY A 599 -8.54 30.04 -7.96
CA GLY A 599 -8.68 30.26 -9.40
C GLY A 599 -8.69 31.73 -9.82
N SER A 600 -8.77 32.67 -8.87
CA SER A 600 -8.73 34.11 -9.16
C SER A 600 -7.32 34.52 -9.60
N LEU A 601 -7.23 35.24 -10.73
CA LEU A 601 -5.97 35.81 -11.23
C LEU A 601 -5.28 36.65 -10.15
N LEU A 602 -6.02 37.48 -9.42
CA LEU A 602 -5.46 38.32 -8.34
C LEU A 602 -4.78 37.49 -7.25
N VAL A 603 -5.34 36.34 -6.88
CA VAL A 603 -4.78 35.45 -5.86
C VAL A 603 -3.59 34.67 -6.42
N GLN A 604 -3.64 34.25 -7.68
CA GLN A 604 -2.52 33.59 -8.36
C GLN A 604 -1.34 34.55 -8.57
N ASP A 605 -1.58 35.80 -8.93
CA ASP A 605 -0.57 36.84 -9.13
C ASP A 605 0.06 37.27 -7.80
N TRP A 606 -0.75 37.44 -6.74
CA TRP A 606 -0.25 37.71 -5.39
C TRP A 606 0.58 36.53 -4.84
N ALA A 607 0.17 35.29 -5.16
CA ALA A 607 0.95 34.08 -4.91
C ALA A 607 2.10 33.85 -5.92
N GLY A 608 2.41 34.83 -6.77
CA GLY A 608 3.56 34.83 -7.68
C GLY A 608 3.51 33.81 -8.82
N GLN A 609 2.33 33.29 -9.16
CA GLN A 609 2.15 32.28 -10.22
C GLN A 609 2.09 32.90 -11.62
N GLY A 610 1.37 34.00 -11.84
CA GLY A 610 1.33 34.67 -13.15
C GLY A 610 2.68 35.27 -13.60
N ALA A 611 3.60 35.48 -12.66
CA ALA A 611 4.99 35.85 -12.93
C ALA A 611 5.89 34.67 -13.34
N ARG A 612 5.38 33.44 -13.40
CA ARG A 612 6.13 32.21 -13.72
C ARG A 612 5.65 31.60 -15.02
N SER A 613 6.57 31.38 -15.96
CA SER A 613 6.31 30.67 -17.21
C SER A 613 6.48 29.15 -17.05
N GLY A 614 5.48 28.38 -17.44
CA GLY A 614 5.51 26.91 -17.47
C GLY A 614 4.54 26.25 -16.48
N PRO A 615 4.48 24.91 -16.45
CA PRO A 615 3.59 24.19 -15.54
C PRO A 615 4.03 24.36 -14.07
N PRO A 616 3.07 24.40 -13.12
CA PRO A 616 3.34 24.59 -11.70
C PRO A 616 4.06 23.40 -11.04
N ARG A 617 3.72 22.16 -11.44
CA ARG A 617 4.50 20.95 -11.11
C ARG A 617 5.65 20.84 -12.11
N LYS A 618 6.89 20.69 -11.62
CA LYS A 618 8.04 20.32 -12.45
C LYS A 618 8.17 18.80 -12.47
N HIS A 619 8.24 18.22 -13.67
CA HIS A 619 8.52 16.79 -13.84
C HIS A 619 10.03 16.54 -13.67
N PRO A 620 10.48 15.65 -12.77
CA PRO A 620 11.91 15.30 -12.65
C PRO A 620 12.50 14.66 -13.92
N GLY A 621 11.64 14.08 -14.78
CA GLY A 621 11.98 13.54 -16.09
C GLY A 621 12.60 14.54 -17.09
N VAL A 622 12.18 15.83 -17.07
CA VAL A 622 12.68 16.81 -18.04
C VAL A 622 14.04 17.44 -17.71
N SER A 623 14.72 16.97 -16.65
CA SER A 623 16.06 17.48 -16.30
C SER A 623 17.13 16.99 -17.30
N PRO A 624 18.08 17.84 -17.76
CA PRO A 624 19.14 17.44 -18.68
C PRO A 624 19.97 16.25 -18.17
N GLU A 625 20.17 16.18 -16.86
CA GLU A 625 20.87 15.11 -16.15
C GLU A 625 20.08 13.80 -16.23
N HIS A 626 18.75 13.83 -16.06
CA HIS A 626 17.92 12.64 -16.22
C HIS A 626 17.84 12.17 -17.67
N LEU A 627 17.70 13.10 -18.63
CA LEU A 627 17.71 12.76 -20.05
C LEU A 627 19.07 12.16 -20.48
N ALA A 628 20.18 12.57 -19.84
CA ALA A 628 21.47 11.91 -20.00
C ALA A 628 21.50 10.52 -19.35
N PHE A 629 21.01 10.37 -18.12
CA PHE A 629 20.88 9.07 -17.46
C PHE A 629 20.08 8.05 -18.31
N VAL A 630 18.90 8.41 -18.82
CA VAL A 630 18.07 7.51 -19.65
C VAL A 630 18.81 7.06 -20.91
N ARG A 631 19.51 7.98 -21.61
CA ARG A 631 20.32 7.60 -22.77
C ARG A 631 21.47 6.67 -22.39
N ASN A 632 22.23 7.01 -21.34
CA ASN A 632 23.37 6.22 -20.90
C ASN A 632 22.93 4.82 -20.44
N SER A 633 21.81 4.69 -19.72
CA SER A 633 21.23 3.40 -19.31
C SER A 633 20.75 2.59 -20.52
N HIS A 634 20.13 3.24 -21.52
CA HIS A 634 19.71 2.60 -22.76
C HIS A 634 20.91 2.14 -23.61
N GLU A 635 22.01 2.89 -23.63
CA GLU A 635 23.26 2.54 -24.31
C GLU A 635 24.00 1.40 -23.59
N ALA A 636 24.05 1.43 -22.26
CA ALA A 636 24.61 0.34 -21.45
C ALA A 636 23.81 -0.96 -21.63
N LEU A 637 22.47 -0.92 -21.59
CA LEU A 637 21.64 -2.08 -21.89
C LEU A 637 21.86 -2.57 -23.34
N ARG A 638 21.99 -1.66 -24.32
CA ARG A 638 22.31 -2.06 -25.70
C ARG A 638 23.65 -2.80 -25.83
N ALA A 639 24.68 -2.42 -25.08
CA ALA A 639 25.96 -3.13 -25.08
C ALA A 639 25.79 -4.59 -24.62
N ARG A 640 24.96 -4.82 -23.60
CA ARG A 640 24.66 -6.15 -23.05
C ARG A 640 23.81 -7.05 -23.95
N LEU A 641 23.32 -6.58 -25.11
CA LEU A 641 22.50 -7.39 -26.03
C LEU A 641 23.21 -8.67 -26.50
N THR A 642 24.53 -8.66 -26.62
CA THR A 642 25.35 -9.81 -27.04
C THR A 642 26.10 -10.50 -25.89
N GLU A 643 25.80 -10.15 -24.63
CA GLU A 643 26.39 -10.77 -23.44
C GLU A 643 25.46 -11.84 -22.84
N GLY A 644 26.04 -12.95 -22.40
CA GLY A 644 25.33 -14.13 -21.90
C GLY A 644 25.61 -15.39 -22.73
N GLY A 645 24.81 -16.43 -22.53
CA GLY A 645 24.92 -17.70 -23.23
C GLY A 645 23.57 -18.42 -23.33
N ALA A 646 23.58 -19.73 -23.07
CA ALA A 646 22.40 -20.60 -23.18
C ALA A 646 21.20 -20.13 -22.33
N ARG A 647 21.45 -19.72 -21.08
CA ARG A 647 20.42 -19.25 -20.14
C ARG A 647 19.70 -18.01 -20.68
N GLU A 648 20.46 -17.00 -21.09
CA GLU A 648 19.94 -15.73 -21.59
C GLU A 648 19.20 -15.91 -22.92
N ALA A 649 19.73 -16.77 -23.81
CA ALA A 649 19.05 -17.14 -25.06
C ALA A 649 17.71 -17.86 -24.79
N GLY A 650 17.68 -18.81 -23.85
CA GLY A 650 16.46 -19.53 -23.48
C GLY A 650 15.39 -18.61 -22.86
N ILE A 651 15.79 -17.71 -21.97
CA ILE A 651 14.89 -16.70 -21.39
C ILE A 651 14.32 -15.80 -22.50
N ARG A 652 15.14 -15.33 -23.46
CA ARG A 652 14.65 -14.53 -24.60
C ARG A 652 13.66 -15.32 -25.47
N MET A 653 13.88 -16.61 -25.69
CA MET A 653 12.93 -17.47 -26.41
C MET A 653 11.57 -17.55 -25.68
N LEU A 654 11.54 -17.79 -24.37
CA LEU A 654 10.29 -17.80 -23.59
C LEU A 654 9.57 -16.45 -23.62
N LEU A 655 10.31 -15.35 -23.48
CA LEU A 655 9.75 -13.99 -23.50
C LEU A 655 9.24 -13.59 -24.90
N ALA A 656 9.89 -14.03 -25.97
CA ALA A 656 9.43 -13.81 -27.34
C ALA A 656 8.12 -14.56 -27.61
N VAL A 657 8.12 -15.88 -27.39
CA VAL A 657 6.96 -16.75 -27.67
C VAL A 657 5.75 -16.38 -26.82
N SER A 658 5.95 -16.04 -25.54
CA SER A 658 4.84 -15.62 -24.68
C SER A 658 4.37 -14.17 -24.96
N GLY A 659 5.25 -13.29 -25.44
CA GLY A 659 4.93 -11.90 -25.80
C GLY A 659 4.17 -11.73 -27.13
N ALA A 660 4.19 -12.75 -28.00
CA ALA A 660 3.63 -12.71 -29.36
C ALA A 660 2.13 -12.35 -29.42
N GLY A 661 1.36 -12.63 -28.38
CA GLY A 661 -0.06 -12.28 -28.26
C GLY A 661 -0.36 -10.81 -27.96
N GLY A 662 0.66 -9.94 -27.86
CA GLY A 662 0.49 -8.50 -27.62
C GLY A 662 0.67 -8.05 -26.17
N GLY A 663 1.22 -8.89 -25.29
CA GLY A 663 1.51 -8.54 -23.90
C GLY A 663 2.38 -9.57 -23.19
N LEU A 664 3.04 -9.17 -22.10
CA LEU A 664 3.62 -10.10 -21.13
C LEU A 664 2.48 -10.55 -20.21
N ASP A 665 1.83 -11.64 -20.62
CA ASP A 665 0.57 -12.15 -20.10
C ASP A 665 0.77 -13.21 -18.99
N GLU A 666 -0.31 -13.69 -18.36
CA GLU A 666 -0.32 -14.84 -17.44
C GLU A 666 0.48 -16.04 -17.98
N ARG A 667 0.41 -16.26 -19.30
CA ARG A 667 1.25 -17.21 -20.05
C ARG A 667 2.76 -17.05 -19.77
N SER A 668 3.29 -15.82 -19.86
CA SER A 668 4.71 -15.52 -19.62
C SER A 668 5.14 -15.90 -18.21
N TYR A 669 4.30 -15.58 -17.22
CA TYR A 669 4.60 -15.82 -15.81
C TYR A 669 4.46 -17.31 -15.44
N ALA A 670 3.51 -18.03 -16.04
CA ALA A 670 3.43 -19.49 -15.92
C ALA A 670 4.70 -20.18 -16.45
N MET A 671 5.26 -19.71 -17.57
CA MET A 671 6.53 -20.24 -18.12
C MET A 671 7.73 -19.92 -17.23
N ILE A 672 7.85 -18.68 -16.71
CA ILE A 672 8.94 -18.32 -15.77
C ILE A 672 8.82 -19.10 -14.45
N ARG A 673 7.60 -19.30 -13.94
CA ARG A 673 7.33 -20.08 -12.73
C ARG A 673 7.68 -21.56 -12.92
N GLN A 674 7.31 -22.17 -14.06
CA GLN A 674 7.79 -23.51 -14.40
C GLN A 674 9.31 -23.56 -14.56
N LEU A 675 9.95 -22.53 -15.13
CA LEU A 675 11.41 -22.54 -15.24
C LEU A 675 12.09 -22.43 -13.86
N ARG A 676 11.51 -21.72 -12.89
CA ARG A 676 11.97 -21.75 -11.48
C ARG A 676 11.90 -23.17 -10.89
N THR A 677 10.76 -23.85 -10.96
CA THR A 677 10.57 -25.20 -10.35
C THR A 677 11.38 -26.30 -11.02
N HIS A 678 12.02 -26.03 -12.16
CA HIS A 678 12.92 -26.96 -12.85
C HIS A 678 14.39 -26.46 -12.88
N ALA A 679 14.74 -25.47 -12.04
CA ALA A 679 16.10 -24.92 -11.92
C ALA A 679 16.72 -25.09 -10.51
N GLU A 680 16.09 -25.89 -9.64
CA GLU A 680 16.35 -25.98 -8.19
C GLU A 680 17.69 -26.64 -7.78
N THR A 681 18.69 -26.69 -8.67
CA THR A 681 19.91 -27.51 -8.50
C THR A 681 21.24 -26.77 -8.71
N GLY A 682 21.27 -25.45 -8.95
CA GLY A 682 22.57 -24.77 -9.11
C GLY A 682 22.66 -23.24 -9.23
N VAL A 683 21.57 -22.47 -9.11
CA VAL A 683 21.60 -20.99 -9.23
C VAL A 683 20.83 -20.37 -8.07
N ALA A 684 21.38 -19.33 -7.43
CA ALA A 684 20.66 -18.63 -6.36
C ALA A 684 19.43 -17.91 -6.92
N LEU A 685 18.33 -17.87 -6.15
CA LEU A 685 17.06 -17.31 -6.63
C LEU A 685 17.21 -15.85 -7.12
N GLN A 686 18.04 -15.05 -6.45
CA GLN A 686 18.30 -13.67 -6.87
C GLN A 686 19.02 -13.58 -8.22
N ASP A 687 20.07 -14.38 -8.45
CA ASP A 687 20.79 -14.43 -9.74
C ASP A 687 19.88 -14.84 -10.90
N PHE A 688 18.89 -15.70 -10.62
CA PHE A 688 17.87 -16.08 -11.59
C PHE A 688 16.88 -14.94 -11.86
N LYS A 689 16.34 -14.31 -10.79
CA LYS A 689 15.43 -13.17 -10.89
C LYS A 689 16.06 -12.01 -11.66
N ASP A 690 17.31 -11.66 -11.35
CA ASP A 690 18.05 -10.59 -11.99
C ASP A 690 18.32 -10.91 -13.48
N ALA A 691 18.67 -12.16 -13.81
CA ALA A 691 18.84 -12.59 -15.19
C ALA A 691 17.52 -12.52 -16.00
N VAL A 692 16.39 -12.96 -15.45
CA VAL A 692 15.06 -12.82 -16.09
C VAL A 692 14.72 -11.35 -16.31
N ARG A 693 14.93 -10.51 -15.28
CA ARG A 693 14.64 -9.08 -15.30
C ARG A 693 15.49 -8.34 -16.34
N ASP A 694 16.78 -8.65 -16.43
CA ASP A 694 17.69 -8.11 -17.44
C ASP A 694 17.27 -8.50 -18.87
N GLN A 695 17.00 -9.79 -19.12
CA GLN A 695 16.58 -10.21 -20.48
C GLN A 695 15.22 -9.62 -20.85
N ALA A 696 14.29 -9.48 -19.89
CA ALA A 696 13.03 -8.79 -20.11
C ALA A 696 13.23 -7.30 -20.42
N LEU A 697 14.11 -6.59 -19.69
CA LEU A 697 14.47 -5.20 -20.02
C LEU A 697 14.98 -5.05 -21.46
N LEU A 698 15.86 -5.96 -21.91
CA LEU A 698 16.37 -5.96 -23.29
C LEU A 698 15.25 -6.23 -24.31
N MET A 699 14.36 -7.18 -24.02
CA MET A 699 13.22 -7.51 -24.88
C MET A 699 12.18 -6.37 -24.95
N LEU A 700 11.97 -5.64 -23.87
CA LEU A 700 11.08 -4.48 -23.82
C LEU A 700 11.65 -3.24 -24.52
N MET A 701 12.98 -3.10 -24.55
CA MET A 701 13.68 -1.97 -25.13
C MET A 701 13.90 -2.11 -26.65
N ASP A 702 14.32 -3.30 -27.11
CA ASP A 702 14.50 -3.62 -28.53
C ASP A 702 14.44 -5.15 -28.73
N GLY A 703 13.24 -5.74 -28.54
CA GLY A 703 13.04 -7.18 -28.67
C GLY A 703 13.49 -7.77 -30.00
N ALA A 704 13.35 -7.01 -31.10
CA ALA A 704 13.83 -7.43 -32.40
C ALA A 704 15.37 -7.52 -32.46
N ALA A 705 16.11 -6.62 -31.81
CA ALA A 705 17.56 -6.74 -31.67
C ALA A 705 17.96 -7.84 -30.68
N ALA A 706 17.24 -7.99 -29.56
CA ALA A 706 17.50 -9.01 -28.55
C ALA A 706 17.32 -10.43 -29.10
N VAL A 707 16.30 -10.67 -29.94
CA VAL A 707 16.09 -11.90 -30.72
C VAL A 707 17.21 -12.12 -31.74
N ARG A 708 17.53 -11.10 -32.57
CA ARG A 708 18.63 -11.21 -33.57
C ARG A 708 20.00 -11.49 -32.95
N ALA A 709 20.20 -11.19 -31.66
CA ALA A 709 21.43 -11.49 -30.93
C ALA A 709 21.51 -12.92 -30.38
N ILE A 710 20.42 -13.72 -30.39
CA ILE A 710 20.42 -15.12 -29.90
C ILE A 710 21.54 -15.97 -30.52
N PRO A 711 21.76 -15.97 -31.86
CA PRO A 711 22.86 -16.74 -32.46
C PRO A 711 24.28 -16.27 -32.08
N LYS A 712 24.41 -15.10 -31.44
CA LYS A 712 25.69 -14.59 -30.91
C LYS A 712 25.90 -15.00 -29.45
N LEU A 713 24.84 -15.01 -28.63
CA LEU A 713 24.87 -15.61 -27.28
C LEU A 713 25.29 -17.09 -27.33
N LEU A 714 24.71 -17.82 -28.28
CA LEU A 714 24.97 -19.25 -28.50
C LEU A 714 26.30 -19.52 -29.23
N GLU A 715 27.15 -18.52 -29.47
CA GLU A 715 28.39 -18.71 -30.24
C GLU A 715 29.45 -19.53 -29.48
N GLN A 716 29.50 -19.39 -28.14
CA GLN A 716 30.45 -20.09 -27.26
C GLN A 716 29.81 -21.28 -26.52
N VAL A 717 28.57 -21.64 -26.87
CA VAL A 717 27.84 -22.77 -26.27
C VAL A 717 28.04 -24.02 -27.15
N PRO A 718 28.42 -25.18 -26.58
CA PRO A 718 28.52 -26.43 -27.33
C PRO A 718 27.18 -26.87 -27.93
N ALA A 719 27.22 -27.57 -29.07
CA ALA A 719 26.02 -27.95 -29.83
C ALA A 719 24.97 -28.70 -28.99
N ASP A 720 25.39 -29.67 -28.18
CA ASP A 720 24.47 -30.43 -27.34
C ASP A 720 23.90 -29.58 -26.19
N GLY A 721 24.62 -28.56 -25.72
CA GLY A 721 24.09 -27.55 -24.79
C GLY A 721 23.04 -26.63 -25.44
N ILE A 722 23.24 -26.24 -26.70
CA ILE A 722 22.25 -25.48 -27.48
C ILE A 722 20.97 -26.32 -27.65
N ARG A 723 21.12 -27.59 -28.04
CA ARG A 723 20.01 -28.53 -28.29
C ARG A 723 19.22 -28.86 -27.03
N LEU A 724 19.90 -29.15 -25.92
CA LEU A 724 19.26 -29.36 -24.61
C LEU A 724 18.48 -28.12 -24.15
N THR A 725 19.03 -26.91 -24.39
CA THR A 725 18.35 -25.65 -24.08
C THR A 725 17.08 -25.49 -24.91
N LEU A 726 17.15 -25.77 -26.22
CA LEU A 726 15.99 -25.67 -27.11
C LEU A 726 14.83 -26.58 -26.66
N GLU A 727 15.08 -27.88 -26.48
CA GLU A 727 14.02 -28.82 -26.08
C GLU A 727 13.48 -28.52 -24.67
N THR A 728 14.32 -28.02 -23.75
CA THR A 728 13.87 -27.57 -22.43
C THR A 728 12.90 -26.40 -22.54
N MET A 729 13.24 -25.34 -23.28
CA MET A 729 12.36 -24.18 -23.44
C MET A 729 11.08 -24.57 -24.18
N ARG A 730 11.20 -25.43 -25.21
CA ARG A 730 10.06 -25.96 -25.98
C ARG A 730 9.08 -26.72 -25.11
N HIS A 731 9.57 -27.59 -24.23
CA HIS A 731 8.74 -28.32 -23.28
C HIS A 731 7.99 -27.37 -22.33
N ILE A 732 8.65 -26.32 -21.80
CA ILE A 732 8.02 -25.29 -20.95
C ILE A 732 6.98 -24.46 -21.72
N VAL A 733 7.25 -24.15 -22.99
CA VAL A 733 6.33 -23.43 -23.88
C VAL A 733 5.03 -24.20 -24.12
N LEU A 734 5.13 -25.52 -24.32
CA LEU A 734 4.00 -26.40 -24.62
C LEU A 734 3.25 -26.87 -23.37
N ALA A 735 3.94 -26.98 -22.22
CA ALA A 735 3.37 -27.46 -20.95
C ALA A 735 2.57 -26.40 -20.16
N THR A 736 2.40 -25.18 -20.68
CA THR A 736 1.71 -24.07 -19.98
C THR A 736 0.32 -23.80 -20.54
N GLN A 737 0.16 -23.46 -21.82
CA GLN A 737 -1.15 -23.26 -22.47
C GLN A 737 -1.08 -23.57 -23.98
N PRO A 738 -2.20 -23.89 -24.65
CA PRO A 738 -2.25 -23.98 -26.11
C PRO A 738 -1.69 -22.71 -26.77
N LEU A 739 -0.84 -22.85 -27.79
CA LEU A 739 -0.25 -21.71 -28.49
C LEU A 739 -1.32 -20.95 -29.30
N THR A 740 -1.22 -19.62 -29.33
CA THR A 740 -1.94 -18.81 -30.33
C THR A 740 -1.19 -18.91 -31.67
N PRO A 741 -1.82 -18.64 -32.82
CA PRO A 741 -1.14 -18.70 -34.12
C PRO A 741 0.14 -17.85 -34.19
N GLU A 742 0.14 -16.69 -33.53
CA GLU A 742 1.26 -15.75 -33.46
C GLU A 742 2.40 -16.28 -32.57
N ALA A 743 2.05 -16.94 -31.46
CA ALA A 743 3.01 -17.59 -30.57
C ALA A 743 3.62 -18.86 -31.21
N GLU A 744 2.84 -19.59 -32.00
CA GLU A 744 3.28 -20.75 -32.80
C GLU A 744 4.27 -20.31 -33.90
N GLU A 745 3.97 -19.23 -34.63
CA GLU A 745 4.89 -18.64 -35.62
C GLU A 745 6.20 -18.15 -34.96
N THR A 746 6.09 -17.49 -33.79
CA THR A 746 7.25 -17.02 -33.02
C THR A 746 8.08 -18.20 -32.49
N LEU A 747 7.46 -19.29 -32.04
CA LEU A 747 8.16 -20.50 -31.63
C LEU A 747 8.98 -21.08 -32.78
N GLN A 748 8.40 -21.18 -33.98
CA GLN A 748 9.10 -21.64 -35.17
C GLN A 748 10.25 -20.71 -35.61
N GLU A 749 10.16 -19.40 -35.36
CA GLU A 749 11.31 -18.51 -35.55
C GLU A 749 12.44 -18.84 -34.54
N MET A 750 12.12 -19.02 -33.26
CA MET A 750 13.11 -19.33 -32.23
C MET A 750 13.77 -20.70 -32.49
N GLU A 751 13.01 -21.73 -32.83
CA GLU A 751 13.52 -23.05 -33.23
C GLU A 751 14.56 -22.91 -34.37
N ARG A 752 14.22 -22.19 -35.45
CA ARG A 752 15.13 -21.96 -36.60
C ARG A 752 16.41 -21.22 -36.19
N LEU A 753 16.35 -20.29 -35.24
CA LEU A 753 17.53 -19.57 -34.72
C LEU A 753 18.45 -20.50 -33.92
N PHE A 754 17.89 -21.29 -33.00
CA PHE A 754 18.64 -22.25 -32.17
C PHE A 754 19.25 -23.37 -33.01
N GLU A 755 18.49 -24.04 -33.88
CA GLU A 755 19.03 -25.05 -34.80
C GLU A 755 20.18 -24.50 -35.65
N THR A 756 20.09 -23.23 -36.08
CA THR A 756 21.10 -22.60 -36.93
C THR A 756 22.36 -22.24 -36.13
N ALA A 757 22.24 -21.97 -34.83
CA ALA A 757 23.38 -21.90 -33.93
C ALA A 757 23.99 -23.29 -33.68
N GLU A 758 23.17 -24.33 -33.44
CA GLU A 758 23.63 -25.72 -33.27
C GLU A 758 24.41 -26.23 -34.49
N ARG A 759 23.85 -26.05 -35.71
CA ARG A 759 24.51 -26.39 -36.98
C ARG A 759 25.84 -25.66 -37.20
N ARG A 760 26.04 -24.50 -36.56
CA ARG A 760 27.33 -23.78 -36.55
C ARG A 760 28.27 -24.30 -35.46
N ALA A 761 27.76 -24.65 -34.29
CA ALA A 761 28.55 -25.26 -33.20
C ALA A 761 29.13 -26.62 -33.63
N ARG A 762 28.31 -27.55 -34.14
CA ARG A 762 28.77 -28.86 -34.66
C ARG A 762 29.88 -28.73 -35.72
N ARG A 763 29.79 -27.70 -36.57
CA ARG A 763 30.81 -27.40 -37.60
C ARG A 763 32.11 -26.80 -37.07
N ARG A 764 32.12 -26.28 -35.83
CA ARG A 764 33.34 -25.81 -35.13
C ARG A 764 33.97 -26.90 -34.27
N GLU A 765 33.15 -27.79 -33.72
CA GLU A 765 33.58 -28.92 -32.87
C GLU A 765 34.21 -30.05 -33.69
N GLY A 766 33.68 -30.35 -34.88
CA GLY A 766 34.20 -31.40 -35.75
C GLY A 766 34.14 -32.80 -35.11
N ASP A 767 35.13 -33.64 -35.40
CA ASP A 767 35.22 -35.01 -34.86
C ASP A 767 35.74 -35.09 -33.41
N HIS A 768 35.84 -33.96 -32.69
CA HIS A 768 36.16 -33.92 -31.26
C HIS A 768 35.04 -33.18 -30.50
N PRO A 769 33.84 -33.79 -30.36
CA PRO A 769 32.80 -33.24 -29.49
C PRO A 769 33.33 -33.16 -28.04
N PRO A 770 33.04 -32.08 -27.30
CA PRO A 770 33.41 -31.97 -25.90
C PRO A 770 32.73 -33.08 -25.09
N ASP A 771 33.36 -33.52 -23.99
CA ASP A 771 32.77 -34.52 -23.11
C ASP A 771 31.45 -34.00 -22.54
N ILE A 772 30.36 -34.59 -23.02
CA ILE A 772 28.97 -34.29 -22.67
C ILE A 772 28.76 -34.28 -21.15
N ARG A 773 29.53 -35.07 -20.39
CA ARG A 773 29.50 -35.15 -18.91
C ARG A 773 30.15 -33.97 -18.19
N GLN A 774 30.81 -33.06 -18.92
CA GLN A 774 31.45 -31.86 -18.37
C GLN A 774 30.64 -30.58 -18.62
N LEU A 775 29.48 -30.70 -19.27
CA LEU A 775 28.51 -29.61 -19.41
C LEU A 775 27.82 -29.35 -18.05
N PRO A 776 27.98 -28.15 -17.44
CA PRO A 776 27.36 -27.85 -16.13
C PRO A 776 25.82 -27.97 -16.12
N LEU A 777 25.21 -27.90 -17.30
CA LEU A 777 23.76 -28.10 -17.51
C LEU A 777 23.30 -29.54 -17.22
N MET A 778 24.12 -30.57 -17.44
CA MET A 778 23.60 -31.95 -17.47
C MET A 778 23.27 -32.53 -16.10
N ASP A 779 24.12 -32.32 -15.10
CA ASP A 779 23.83 -32.75 -13.72
C ASP A 779 22.63 -31.97 -13.15
N ALA A 780 22.49 -30.69 -13.52
CA ALA A 780 21.35 -29.86 -13.12
C ALA A 780 20.02 -30.32 -13.76
N PHE A 781 20.00 -30.56 -15.08
CA PHE A 781 18.77 -30.95 -15.79
C PHE A 781 18.37 -32.41 -15.55
N SER A 782 19.32 -33.36 -15.48
CA SER A 782 19.01 -34.78 -15.25
C SER A 782 18.38 -35.07 -13.89
N ALA A 783 18.52 -34.17 -12.92
CA ALA A 783 17.81 -34.22 -11.64
C ALA A 783 16.28 -34.00 -11.79
N THR A 784 15.83 -33.29 -12.82
CA THR A 784 14.43 -32.85 -13.00
C THR A 784 13.67 -33.71 -14.00
N ASP A 785 12.33 -33.80 -13.90
CA ASP A 785 11.53 -34.58 -14.85
C ASP A 785 11.51 -33.93 -16.26
N VAL A 786 11.37 -32.60 -16.34
CA VAL A 786 11.44 -31.86 -17.62
C VAL A 786 12.82 -31.95 -18.25
N GLY A 787 13.89 -31.83 -17.46
CA GLY A 787 15.26 -31.97 -17.96
C GLY A 787 15.59 -33.41 -18.39
N ARG A 788 15.02 -34.43 -17.74
CA ARG A 788 15.09 -35.83 -18.23
C ARG A 788 14.33 -36.01 -19.55
N ALA A 789 13.12 -35.49 -19.68
CA ALA A 789 12.37 -35.52 -20.93
C ALA A 789 13.10 -34.76 -22.06
N ALA A 790 13.72 -33.62 -21.77
CA ALA A 790 14.52 -32.86 -22.72
C ALA A 790 15.83 -33.56 -23.12
N LEU A 791 16.47 -34.29 -22.20
CA LEU A 791 17.63 -35.14 -22.50
C LEU A 791 17.24 -36.31 -23.41
N GLU A 792 16.12 -36.99 -23.14
CA GLU A 792 15.58 -38.06 -23.98
C GLU A 792 15.18 -37.54 -25.38
N ALA A 793 14.48 -36.41 -25.46
CA ALA A 793 14.10 -35.77 -26.72
C ALA A 793 15.34 -35.30 -27.53
N ALA A 794 16.37 -34.79 -26.85
CA ALA A 794 17.66 -34.48 -27.45
C ALA A 794 18.50 -35.73 -27.79
N GLY A 795 18.08 -36.95 -27.43
CA GLY A 795 18.87 -38.16 -27.64
C GLY A 795 20.22 -38.15 -26.92
N LEU A 796 20.29 -37.48 -25.75
CA LEU A 796 21.46 -37.40 -24.89
C LEU A 796 21.35 -38.45 -23.78
N ALA A 797 22.40 -39.25 -23.59
CA ALA A 797 22.36 -40.39 -22.69
C ALA A 797 22.27 -39.95 -21.21
N LEU A 798 21.19 -40.37 -20.54
CA LEU A 798 21.02 -40.21 -19.09
C LEU A 798 22.13 -40.93 -18.31
N PRO A 799 22.82 -40.27 -17.37
CA PRO A 799 23.66 -40.95 -16.41
C PRO A 799 22.83 -41.89 -15.54
N GLN A 800 23.25 -43.14 -15.37
CA GLN A 800 22.74 -43.95 -14.25
C GLN A 800 23.11 -43.24 -12.95
N ALA A 801 22.12 -43.08 -12.07
CA ALA A 801 22.23 -42.20 -10.91
C ALA A 801 23.47 -42.50 -10.06
N ARG A 802 24.39 -41.54 -9.98
CA ARG A 802 25.40 -41.52 -8.93
C ARG A 802 24.66 -41.38 -7.60
N GLN A 803 24.77 -42.38 -6.74
CA GLN A 803 24.28 -42.28 -5.36
C GLN A 803 24.89 -41.04 -4.72
N ALA A 804 24.05 -40.19 -4.13
CA ALA A 804 24.49 -38.99 -3.43
C ALA A 804 25.41 -39.39 -2.27
N SER A 805 26.72 -39.21 -2.45
CA SER A 805 27.66 -39.33 -1.35
C SER A 805 27.37 -38.19 -0.36
N PRO A 806 27.20 -38.47 0.94
CA PRO A 806 26.87 -37.44 1.91
C PRO A 806 28.00 -36.41 1.96
N LEU A 807 27.63 -35.13 1.84
CA LEU A 807 28.57 -34.01 1.94
C LEU A 807 29.40 -34.14 3.23
N PRO A 808 30.75 -34.04 3.16
CA PRO A 808 31.56 -33.99 4.37
C PRO A 808 31.17 -32.72 5.14
N ARG A 809 30.63 -32.90 6.35
CA ARG A 809 30.28 -31.80 7.24
C ARG A 809 31.49 -30.88 7.40
N ARG A 810 31.34 -29.58 7.15
CA ARG A 810 32.37 -28.58 7.45
C ARG A 810 32.70 -28.65 8.94
N GLY A 811 33.84 -29.27 9.27
CA GLY A 811 34.38 -29.27 10.62
C GLY A 811 34.76 -27.86 11.06
N ALA A 812 34.60 -27.56 12.34
CA ALA A 812 35.01 -26.27 12.89
C ALA A 812 36.53 -26.10 12.74
N VAL A 813 36.96 -24.93 12.25
CA VAL A 813 38.39 -24.59 12.14
C VAL A 813 38.92 -24.26 13.53
N ALA A 814 39.65 -25.19 14.13
CA ALA A 814 40.61 -24.87 15.19
C ALA A 814 41.89 -24.29 14.54
N PRO A 815 42.50 -23.24 15.11
CA PRO A 815 43.70 -22.62 14.54
C PRO A 815 44.97 -23.35 14.99
N ASP A 816 45.92 -23.58 14.08
CA ASP A 816 47.29 -23.96 14.45
C ASP A 816 48.33 -23.63 13.36
N ALA A 817 49.61 -23.59 13.78
CA ALA A 817 50.86 -23.55 13.02
C ALA A 817 51.14 -22.36 12.06
N SER A 818 52.23 -21.63 12.36
CA SER A 818 52.80 -20.56 11.50
C SER A 818 53.79 -21.09 10.44
N PRO A 819 54.05 -20.35 9.35
CA PRO A 819 55.15 -20.62 8.44
C PRO A 819 56.53 -20.27 9.06
N ALA A 820 57.60 -20.87 8.53
CA ALA A 820 58.95 -20.79 9.08
C ALA A 820 59.69 -19.46 8.80
N THR A 821 60.75 -19.19 9.58
CA THR A 821 61.63 -18.01 9.44
C THR A 821 63.11 -18.42 9.49
N PRO A 822 64.02 -17.80 8.71
CA PRO A 822 65.47 -18.02 8.85
C PRO A 822 66.08 -17.43 10.13
N GLN A 823 67.18 -18.01 10.59
CA GLN A 823 68.03 -17.57 11.72
C GLN A 823 68.92 -16.35 11.36
N PRO A 824 69.60 -15.65 12.32
CA PRO A 824 69.84 -15.93 13.76
C PRO A 824 69.33 -14.75 14.66
N ALA A 825 69.77 -14.43 15.90
CA ALA A 825 70.90 -14.87 16.74
C ALA A 825 70.76 -14.58 18.27
N GLN A 826 71.63 -15.22 19.06
CA GLN A 826 72.19 -14.84 20.38
C GLN A 826 71.33 -14.55 21.65
N ALA A 827 71.81 -15.18 22.74
CA ALA A 827 71.82 -14.73 24.15
C ALA A 827 70.62 -14.99 25.11
N ARG A 828 71.01 -15.23 26.37
CA ARG A 828 70.30 -15.62 27.61
C ARG A 828 70.87 -14.71 28.75
N PRO A 829 70.41 -14.73 30.03
CA PRO A 829 69.07 -15.06 30.58
C PRO A 829 68.61 -14.18 31.79
N ALA A 830 67.28 -14.12 32.06
CA ALA A 830 66.67 -14.01 33.42
C ALA A 830 66.94 -12.68 34.23
N PRO A 831 66.37 -12.45 35.45
CA PRO A 831 65.46 -13.27 36.28
C PRO A 831 64.21 -12.57 36.89
N ARG A 832 63.33 -13.38 37.53
CA ARG A 832 62.53 -13.21 38.80
C ARG A 832 62.05 -11.78 39.22
N THR A 833 60.83 -11.51 39.74
CA THR A 833 59.83 -12.29 40.53
C THR A 833 58.45 -11.55 40.49
N SER A 834 57.34 -11.72 41.26
CA SER A 834 56.89 -12.57 42.40
C SER A 834 55.36 -12.45 42.68
N ALA A 835 54.81 -13.44 43.41
CA ALA A 835 53.69 -13.34 44.39
C ALA A 835 52.19 -13.30 43.97
N LYS A 836 51.36 -13.75 44.93
CA LYS A 836 49.90 -14.01 45.03
C LYS A 836 49.60 -14.13 46.57
N PRO A 837 48.38 -14.40 47.11
CA PRO A 837 46.99 -14.17 46.69
C PRO A 837 46.08 -13.59 47.83
N ALA A 838 44.75 -13.74 47.70
CA ALA A 838 43.69 -13.79 48.74
C ALA A 838 43.11 -12.47 49.34
N ALA A 839 41.96 -12.43 50.05
CA ALA A 839 40.57 -12.90 49.77
C ALA A 839 39.73 -13.09 51.08
N ARG A 840 38.53 -12.48 51.18
CA ARG A 840 37.34 -12.82 52.04
C ARG A 840 36.21 -11.80 51.73
N LYS A 841 34.91 -12.04 51.44
CA LYS A 841 33.83 -13.03 51.79
C LYS A 841 33.02 -12.71 53.09
N PRO A 842 31.73 -13.16 53.26
CA PRO A 842 30.57 -12.23 53.40
C PRO A 842 29.49 -12.63 54.47
N ALA A 843 28.35 -11.91 54.54
CA ALA A 843 27.06 -12.35 55.15
C ALA A 843 25.87 -11.38 54.82
N ALA A 844 24.57 -11.68 54.98
CA ALA A 844 23.79 -12.94 54.79
C ALA A 844 22.25 -12.73 55.00
N LYS A 845 21.41 -13.47 54.25
CA LYS A 845 20.07 -14.04 54.64
C LYS A 845 18.88 -13.09 54.93
N ALA A 846 17.59 -13.50 54.94
CA ALA A 846 16.88 -14.75 54.53
C ALA A 846 15.34 -14.47 54.41
N ALA A 847 14.43 -15.40 54.08
CA ALA A 847 14.32 -16.42 53.01
C ALA A 847 13.21 -17.45 53.35
N ALA A 848 12.14 -17.57 52.55
CA ALA A 848 11.09 -18.60 52.65
C ALA A 848 10.22 -18.66 51.36
N GLU A 849 9.44 -19.70 51.02
CA GLU A 849 9.65 -21.17 51.03
C GLU A 849 8.57 -21.80 50.12
N ALA A 850 8.74 -23.03 49.62
CA ALA A 850 7.77 -23.71 48.72
C ALA A 850 6.89 -24.74 49.49
N PRO A 851 5.83 -25.29 48.87
CA PRO A 851 6.04 -26.61 48.24
C PRO A 851 5.20 -26.90 46.98
N ALA A 852 5.67 -27.85 46.18
CA ALA A 852 4.87 -28.49 45.12
C ALA A 852 4.11 -29.73 45.65
N LYS A 853 3.01 -30.11 45.00
CA LYS A 853 2.35 -31.43 45.16
C LYS A 853 1.88 -31.99 43.82
N THR A 854 1.70 -33.32 43.80
CA THR A 854 1.64 -34.15 42.59
C THR A 854 0.23 -34.62 42.22
N ALA A 855 0.02 -34.76 40.91
CA ALA A 855 -0.78 -35.78 40.22
C ALA A 855 -2.27 -35.99 40.55
N ALA A 856 -3.11 -35.91 39.50
CA ALA A 856 -4.18 -36.88 39.24
C ALA A 856 -4.56 -36.90 37.75
N LYS A 857 -4.99 -38.05 37.24
CA LYS A 857 -5.59 -38.25 35.91
C LYS A 857 -6.90 -39.04 36.10
N PRO A 858 -8.00 -38.64 35.48
CA PRO A 858 -8.88 -39.61 34.80
C PRO A 858 -9.08 -39.17 33.33
N ALA A 859 -8.97 -40.04 32.32
CA ALA A 859 -9.66 -41.32 32.08
C ALA A 859 -11.11 -41.12 31.59
N ALA A 860 -11.39 -41.60 30.38
CA ALA A 860 -12.56 -41.25 29.58
C ALA A 860 -13.82 -42.11 29.86
N LYS A 861 -15.00 -41.59 29.49
CA LYS A 861 -16.19 -42.40 29.20
C LYS A 861 -16.95 -41.90 27.95
N THR A 862 -16.84 -42.73 26.92
CA THR A 862 -17.78 -43.06 25.83
C THR A 862 -19.15 -42.35 25.72
N ALA A 863 -19.41 -41.88 24.49
CA ALA A 863 -20.62 -42.10 23.67
C ALA A 863 -22.00 -41.54 24.08
N ALA A 864 -22.62 -40.78 23.16
CA ALA A 864 -23.66 -41.31 22.25
C ALA A 864 -24.00 -40.34 21.08
N LYS A 865 -24.49 -40.86 19.95
CA LYS A 865 -25.31 -40.10 18.98
C LYS A 865 -26.79 -40.21 19.41
N PRO A 866 -27.64 -39.28 18.96
CA PRO A 866 -28.56 -39.64 17.87
C PRO A 866 -28.50 -38.65 16.70
N ALA A 867 -29.18 -38.98 15.60
CA ALA A 867 -29.34 -38.11 14.44
C ALA A 867 -30.78 -38.19 13.91
N THR A 868 -31.35 -37.05 13.53
CA THR A 868 -32.62 -36.97 12.79
C THR A 868 -32.63 -35.74 11.88
N LYS A 869 -33.11 -35.90 10.64
CA LYS A 869 -33.49 -34.81 9.72
C LYS A 869 -34.99 -34.50 9.89
N PRO A 870 -35.49 -33.35 9.42
CA PRO A 870 -36.06 -33.26 8.04
C PRO A 870 -35.26 -32.27 7.15
N ALA A 871 -35.04 -32.48 5.85
CA ALA A 871 -35.99 -32.49 4.71
C ALA A 871 -36.65 -31.09 4.52
N ALA A 872 -36.19 -30.24 3.60
CA ALA A 872 -36.45 -30.23 2.14
C ALA A 872 -37.96 -30.03 1.83
N ARG A 873 -38.42 -29.01 1.08
CA ARG A 873 -38.11 -28.54 -0.30
C ARG A 873 -38.89 -27.20 -0.54
N PRO A 874 -38.96 -26.56 -1.75
CA PRO A 874 -38.19 -26.72 -2.99
C PRO A 874 -37.58 -25.38 -3.51
N ALA A 875 -36.99 -25.40 -4.71
CA ALA A 875 -36.40 -24.22 -5.36
C ALA A 875 -37.33 -23.56 -6.40
N THR A 876 -37.08 -22.28 -6.69
CA THR A 876 -37.60 -21.54 -7.87
C THR A 876 -36.42 -21.12 -8.76
N LYS A 877 -36.59 -21.18 -10.09
CA LYS A 877 -35.60 -20.72 -11.07
C LYS A 877 -35.79 -19.22 -11.39
N PRO A 878 -34.72 -18.47 -11.71
CA PRO A 878 -34.85 -17.14 -12.28
C PRO A 878 -35.32 -17.22 -13.74
N ALA A 879 -36.08 -16.21 -14.19
CA ALA A 879 -36.42 -15.97 -15.58
C ALA A 879 -35.77 -14.67 -16.06
N ALA A 880 -35.14 -14.67 -17.23
CA ALA A 880 -34.40 -13.53 -17.76
C ALA A 880 -35.23 -12.71 -18.76
N ALA A 881 -35.09 -11.38 -18.73
CA ALA A 881 -35.71 -10.46 -19.70
C ALA A 881 -34.92 -9.15 -19.86
N VAL A 882 -33.69 -9.21 -20.36
CA VAL A 882 -32.97 -8.03 -20.89
C VAL A 882 -32.94 -8.11 -22.42
N ARG A 883 -33.49 -7.09 -23.08
CA ARG A 883 -33.53 -7.00 -24.56
C ARG A 883 -32.15 -6.67 -25.12
N ARG A 884 -31.72 -7.43 -26.14
CA ARG A 884 -30.71 -6.96 -27.11
C ARG A 884 -31.27 -5.81 -27.96
N PRO A 885 -30.39 -5.01 -28.56
CA PRO A 885 -30.40 -4.91 -30.02
C PRO A 885 -29.16 -5.55 -30.66
N SER A 886 -29.39 -6.35 -31.72
CA SER A 886 -28.47 -6.48 -32.85
C SER A 886 -28.69 -5.25 -33.79
N THR A 887 -27.86 -4.93 -34.79
CA THR A 887 -27.02 -5.74 -35.68
C THR A 887 -25.69 -5.07 -36.06
N ALA A 888 -24.81 -5.83 -36.69
CA ALA A 888 -23.50 -5.39 -37.18
C ALA A 888 -23.56 -4.53 -38.45
N ALA A 889 -22.49 -3.75 -38.67
CA ALA A 889 -21.97 -3.39 -40.00
C ALA A 889 -20.44 -3.26 -39.94
N LYS A 890 -19.76 -3.64 -41.02
CA LYS A 890 -18.29 -3.58 -41.21
C LYS A 890 -18.02 -3.34 -42.71
N PRO A 891 -16.80 -2.98 -43.12
CA PRO A 891 -16.20 -1.64 -43.03
C PRO A 891 -16.20 -0.93 -44.40
N ALA A 892 -15.88 0.37 -44.44
CA ALA A 892 -15.48 1.05 -45.66
C ALA A 892 -14.44 2.17 -45.38
N SER A 893 -13.28 2.07 -46.02
CA SER A 893 -12.44 3.21 -46.39
C SER A 893 -12.49 3.34 -47.91
N PRO A 894 -12.26 4.53 -48.48
CA PRO A 894 -10.91 4.78 -49.00
C PRO A 894 -10.46 6.26 -49.00
N ALA A 895 -9.13 6.45 -49.13
CA ALA A 895 -8.48 7.58 -49.81
C ALA A 895 -8.65 9.02 -49.22
N ALA A 896 -7.85 10.03 -49.59
CA ALA A 896 -6.43 10.12 -50.00
C ALA A 896 -6.01 11.62 -50.00
N SER A 897 -4.80 11.92 -50.50
CA SER A 897 -4.10 13.23 -50.60
C SER A 897 -3.72 13.87 -49.25
N GLN A 898 -2.50 14.35 -48.98
CA GLN A 898 -1.40 15.00 -49.74
C GLN A 898 -1.57 16.52 -49.96
N THR A 899 -0.82 17.30 -49.17
CA THR A 899 0.10 18.42 -49.55
C THR A 899 0.55 19.08 -48.21
N ALA A 900 1.81 19.33 -47.87
CA ALA A 900 3.04 19.72 -48.58
C ALA A 900 3.17 21.23 -48.88
N ALA A 901 3.69 22.01 -47.92
CA ALA A 901 4.41 23.27 -48.18
C ALA A 901 5.22 23.80 -46.96
N ALA A 902 6.48 24.16 -47.21
CA ALA A 902 7.35 25.09 -46.47
C ALA A 902 8.41 25.60 -47.50
N PRO A 903 9.41 26.48 -47.20
CA PRO A 903 9.68 27.31 -46.03
C PRO A 903 10.08 28.79 -46.34
N ALA A 904 10.20 29.65 -45.33
CA ALA A 904 11.05 30.87 -45.33
C ALA A 904 11.45 31.24 -43.89
N LYS A 905 12.70 31.46 -43.45
CA LYS A 905 13.89 32.24 -43.92
C LYS A 905 13.94 33.72 -43.50
N ARG A 906 14.47 34.00 -42.28
CA ARG A 906 15.56 34.97 -41.91
C ARG A 906 15.69 35.05 -40.37
N ALA A 907 16.90 34.98 -39.78
CA ALA A 907 17.86 36.08 -39.49
C ALA A 907 17.28 37.13 -38.48
N THR A 908 18.02 37.64 -37.48
CA THR A 908 19.49 37.70 -37.25
C THR A 908 19.82 37.83 -35.75
N THR A 909 21.07 37.57 -35.33
CA THR A 909 21.59 37.93 -33.99
C THR A 909 21.98 39.42 -33.89
N PRO A 910 22.14 39.96 -32.66
CA PRO A 910 23.50 40.35 -32.25
C PRO A 910 23.84 40.03 -30.77
N ARG A 911 25.05 40.41 -30.35
CA ARG A 911 25.72 40.08 -29.07
C ARG A 911 26.21 41.36 -28.38
N PRO A 912 26.15 41.45 -27.05
CA PRO A 912 27.35 41.77 -26.25
C PRO A 912 27.45 40.86 -25.00
N ALA A 913 28.60 40.46 -24.41
CA ALA A 913 29.97 40.97 -24.30
C ALA A 913 30.30 41.65 -22.94
N ARG A 914 30.93 40.87 -22.05
CA ARG A 914 31.74 41.23 -20.85
C ARG A 914 31.15 42.13 -19.75
N LYS A 915 31.21 41.61 -18.51
CA LYS A 915 32.20 42.07 -17.50
C LYS A 915 32.46 41.02 -16.41
N ARG A 916 33.62 41.12 -15.75
CA ARG A 916 33.95 40.48 -14.46
C ARG A 916 33.80 41.52 -13.35
N SER A 917 33.45 41.10 -12.14
CA SER A 917 33.82 41.78 -10.88
C SER A 917 33.82 40.78 -9.72
N THR A 918 34.77 40.94 -8.81
CA THR A 918 34.99 40.07 -7.64
C THR A 918 34.56 40.75 -6.34
N GLY A 919 34.02 39.97 -5.41
CA GLY A 919 34.05 40.25 -3.97
C GLY A 919 33.02 41.23 -3.42
N ARG A 920 32.05 40.72 -2.66
CA ARG A 920 32.28 40.54 -1.23
C ARG A 920 31.56 39.30 -0.70
#